data_AF-A0A3D8I861-F1
#
_entry.id   AF-A0A3D8I861-F1
#
_cell.length_a   1.000
_cell.length_b   1.000
_cell.length_c   1.000
_cell.angle_alpha   90.00
_cell.angle_beta   90.00
_cell.angle_gamma   90.00
#
_symmetry.space_group_name_H-M   'P 1'
#
loop_
_entity.id
_entity.type
_entity.pdbx_description
1 polymer ?
#
loop_
_entity_poly.entity_id
_entity_poly.type
_entity_poly.pdbx_seq_one_letter_code
_entity_poly.pdbx_strand_id
1 'polypeptide(L)'
;MAGKITSLGLGSSVLNSDVIDKLKKADEDNMVKPVEKKMELNIEKQKQLVEIHTALTSLKAHTKKLSDYSTFLNRNVHVSGEAVKASAAAGIPVQDVNIEVKKLAKSDINEIGTKFSSKDDAFSNEDGVLDLYSNGKNYRVEIKGGMTLGEVSQAITDATNGKIMGVIMKTGGQKPYQLMINGKETGEDNRIYFGSVMRAERISAQNFKLDGENDFYLEIKGSDGNLHKISLNLDMNDSITDRPEFIRTKLKEAIESNESTKDLIENGDINIGLADEGRSLIVNDKRGYKVGIGGEKINLMGFSQAESQVKDLYASNIEVKEGQLKGSFQVNGTEIDLAQITKKENTAEQNAAAVIESLNKIEGVLATTTQNKITLNSNGAAITVSGSNDVLGSVGLKAGKYSDFSVFQKNVLKIKNVQTATDSEMSYNGAIIKRASNTVDDIVGGLTINLQKISEEGKPDIISITPNTEDIVKEVQEFVKVYNETVPKLDAVTKFDPDTKRGGVFNTESLIRSIRPDINQAITQRITSGTEVKSLMDYGISLNDKSVMSLDVGKLSSAISADPEKAKQVFYGGETKDSSGKFNRYDGIFAKINSILADLVEGGNAKLKTFEQTLNRELKNYNSEKDKAKKMLDARYDTMAQRFASFDEQIAKANNSFNAVQMMIDQAAGNDKKK
;
A
#
# COMPACT_ATOMS: atom_id res chain seq x y z
N MET A 1 -42.72 20.24 -88.00
CA MET A 1 -41.46 19.90 -88.68
C MET A 1 -40.91 18.61 -88.06
N ALA A 2 -41.04 17.49 -88.76
CA ALA A 2 -40.46 16.22 -88.35
C ALA A 2 -38.97 16.21 -88.75
N GLY A 3 -38.07 16.30 -87.77
CA GLY A 3 -36.64 16.10 -87.99
C GLY A 3 -36.37 14.64 -88.28
N LYS A 4 -36.15 14.28 -89.56
CA LYS A 4 -35.61 12.97 -89.94
C LYS A 4 -34.13 12.94 -89.56
N ILE A 5 -33.76 12.05 -88.64
CA ILE A 5 -32.37 11.66 -88.41
C ILE A 5 -31.93 10.89 -89.65
N THR A 6 -31.03 11.46 -90.45
CA THR A 6 -30.68 10.96 -91.80
C THR A 6 -29.56 9.91 -91.81
N SER A 7 -28.87 9.67 -90.69
CA SER A 7 -27.87 8.59 -90.58
C SER A 7 -27.44 8.39 -89.12
N LEU A 8 -27.54 7.16 -88.61
CA LEU A 8 -26.83 6.70 -87.40
C LEU A 8 -25.42 6.28 -87.81
N GLY A 9 -24.56 7.26 -88.12
CA GLY A 9 -23.17 7.01 -88.43
C GLY A 9 -22.38 6.66 -87.17
N LEU A 10 -21.94 5.40 -87.05
CA LEU A 10 -20.96 4.99 -86.05
C LEU A 10 -19.55 5.23 -86.63
N GLY A 11 -18.76 6.13 -86.01
CA GLY A 11 -17.33 6.28 -86.33
C GLY A 11 -16.94 7.33 -87.38
N SER A 12 -17.60 8.48 -87.43
CA SER A 12 -17.33 9.56 -88.40
C SER A 12 -15.99 10.33 -88.23
N SER A 13 -15.07 9.85 -87.39
CA SER A 13 -13.78 10.48 -87.11
C SER A 13 -12.65 9.45 -87.13
N VAL A 14 -11.47 9.87 -87.61
CA VAL A 14 -10.25 9.04 -87.59
C VAL A 14 -9.82 8.81 -86.14
N LEU A 15 -9.40 7.59 -85.82
CA LEU A 15 -8.86 7.23 -84.50
C LEU A 15 -7.58 8.05 -84.22
N ASN A 16 -7.54 8.75 -83.10
CA ASN A 16 -6.36 9.49 -82.63
C ASN A 16 -6.13 9.27 -81.12
N SER A 17 -4.98 9.70 -80.60
CA SER A 17 -4.62 9.55 -79.18
C SER A 17 -5.68 10.14 -78.24
N ASP A 18 -6.22 11.32 -78.56
CA ASP A 18 -7.24 12.00 -77.73
C ASP A 18 -8.53 11.17 -77.59
N VAL A 19 -8.94 10.45 -78.64
CA VAL A 19 -10.11 9.57 -78.61
C VAL A 19 -9.83 8.34 -77.74
N ILE A 20 -8.63 7.78 -77.81
CA ILE A 20 -8.20 6.64 -76.97
C ILE A 20 -8.20 7.04 -75.49
N ASP A 21 -7.68 8.22 -75.16
CA ASP A 21 -7.67 8.73 -73.77
C ASP A 21 -9.08 9.00 -73.24
N LYS A 22 -9.98 9.54 -74.07
CA LYS A 22 -11.39 9.72 -73.71
C LYS A 22 -12.10 8.40 -73.47
N LEU A 23 -11.82 7.37 -74.28
CA LEU A 23 -12.34 6.03 -74.07
C LEU A 23 -11.78 5.41 -72.79
N LYS A 24 -10.47 5.57 -72.51
CA LYS A 24 -9.83 5.09 -71.28
C LYS A 24 -10.49 5.69 -70.05
N LYS A 25 -10.73 7.00 -70.07
CA LYS A 25 -11.40 7.71 -68.99
C LYS A 25 -12.86 7.27 -68.81
N ALA A 26 -13.60 7.04 -69.90
CA ALA A 26 -14.98 6.54 -69.82
C ALA A 26 -15.03 5.11 -69.25
N ASP A 27 -14.09 4.25 -69.64
CA ASP A 27 -13.97 2.89 -69.12
C ASP A 27 -13.53 2.91 -67.64
N GLU A 28 -12.59 3.78 -67.25
CA GLU A 28 -12.20 4.01 -65.85
C GLU A 28 -13.40 4.47 -65.01
N ASP A 29 -14.17 5.41 -65.52
CA ASP A 29 -15.38 5.93 -64.88
C ASP A 29 -16.44 4.84 -64.64
N ASN A 30 -16.52 3.86 -65.53
CA ASN A 30 -17.49 2.76 -65.43
C ASN A 30 -16.98 1.58 -64.58
N MET A 31 -15.69 1.30 -64.60
CA MET A 31 -15.11 0.12 -63.94
C MET A 31 -14.53 0.43 -62.56
N VAL A 32 -13.94 1.61 -62.36
CA VAL A 32 -13.21 1.97 -61.13
C VAL A 32 -14.07 2.81 -60.19
N LYS A 33 -14.73 3.87 -60.68
CA LYS A 33 -15.51 4.77 -59.80
C LYS A 33 -16.61 4.08 -58.97
N PRO A 34 -17.35 3.07 -59.46
CA PRO A 34 -18.32 2.37 -58.60
C PRO A 34 -17.67 1.66 -57.43
N VAL A 35 -16.47 1.09 -57.61
CA VAL A 35 -15.70 0.44 -56.55
C VAL A 35 -15.17 1.48 -55.56
N GLU A 36 -14.66 2.61 -56.05
CA GLU A 36 -14.22 3.74 -55.20
C GLU A 36 -15.36 4.26 -54.31
N LYS A 37 -16.57 4.43 -54.85
CA LYS A 37 -17.74 4.82 -54.06
C LYS A 37 -18.09 3.81 -52.97
N LYS A 38 -17.97 2.50 -53.24
CA LYS A 38 -18.16 1.44 -52.23
C LYS A 38 -17.09 1.50 -51.14
N MET A 39 -15.84 1.78 -51.52
CA MET A 39 -14.74 1.98 -50.57
C MET A 39 -14.97 3.20 -49.68
N GLU A 40 -15.33 4.35 -50.25
CA GLU A 40 -15.65 5.57 -49.50
C GLU A 40 -16.78 5.33 -48.50
N LEU A 41 -17.86 4.66 -48.93
CA LEU A 41 -18.97 4.31 -48.05
C LEU A 41 -18.54 3.36 -46.92
N ASN A 42 -17.70 2.35 -47.23
CA ASN A 42 -17.20 1.42 -46.21
C ASN A 42 -16.30 2.14 -45.19
N ILE A 43 -15.42 3.05 -45.63
CA ILE A 43 -14.58 3.87 -44.74
C ILE A 43 -15.45 4.76 -43.84
N GLU A 44 -16.49 5.40 -44.39
CA GLU A 44 -17.42 6.19 -43.57
C GLU A 44 -18.17 5.31 -42.56
N LYS A 45 -18.60 4.10 -42.96
CA LYS A 45 -19.17 3.11 -42.02
C LYS A 45 -18.17 2.78 -40.91
N GLN A 46 -16.91 2.51 -41.22
CA GLN A 46 -15.90 2.22 -40.20
C GLN A 46 -15.72 3.39 -39.22
N LYS A 47 -15.65 4.62 -39.72
CA LYS A 47 -15.56 5.83 -38.88
C LYS A 47 -16.76 5.94 -37.93
N GLN A 48 -17.98 5.86 -38.46
CA GLN A 48 -19.21 5.93 -37.65
C GLN A 48 -19.32 4.78 -36.66
N LEU A 49 -18.86 3.57 -37.02
CA LEU A 49 -18.83 2.42 -36.13
C LEU A 49 -17.93 2.65 -34.91
N VAL A 50 -16.77 3.29 -35.08
CA VAL A 50 -15.87 3.65 -33.97
C VAL A 50 -16.55 4.64 -33.02
N GLU A 51 -17.27 5.63 -33.54
CA GLU A 51 -18.02 6.60 -32.72
C GLU A 51 -19.15 5.92 -31.92
N ILE A 52 -19.89 5.00 -32.56
CA ILE A 52 -20.94 4.20 -31.89
C ILE A 52 -20.33 3.30 -30.82
N HIS A 53 -19.26 2.57 -31.14
CA HIS A 53 -18.58 1.70 -30.21
C HIS A 53 -18.11 2.48 -28.98
N THR A 54 -17.53 3.66 -29.18
CA THR A 54 -17.08 4.54 -28.10
C THR A 54 -18.26 5.00 -27.23
N ALA A 55 -19.35 5.47 -27.84
CA ALA A 55 -20.54 5.91 -27.09
C ALA A 55 -21.16 4.78 -26.26
N LEU A 56 -21.28 3.58 -26.83
CA LEU A 56 -21.83 2.42 -26.13
C LEU A 56 -20.90 1.89 -25.04
N THR A 57 -19.58 1.99 -25.24
CA THR A 57 -18.60 1.64 -24.20
C THR A 57 -18.70 2.60 -23.01
N SER A 58 -18.84 3.90 -23.26
CA SER A 58 -19.07 4.90 -22.20
C SER A 58 -20.38 4.63 -21.45
N LEU A 59 -21.47 4.36 -22.18
CA LEU A 59 -22.75 4.02 -21.56
C LEU A 59 -22.64 2.75 -20.70
N LYS A 60 -21.92 1.74 -21.21
CA LYS A 60 -21.67 0.48 -20.50
C LYS A 60 -20.91 0.67 -19.19
N ALA A 61 -19.95 1.60 -19.15
CA ALA A 61 -19.17 1.84 -17.95
C ALA A 61 -20.05 2.25 -16.76
N HIS A 62 -21.05 3.11 -17.00
CA HIS A 62 -22.00 3.53 -15.99
C HIS A 62 -22.98 2.40 -15.61
N THR A 63 -23.51 1.67 -16.59
CA THR A 63 -24.39 0.52 -16.32
C THR A 63 -23.68 -0.58 -15.55
N LYS A 64 -22.38 -0.79 -15.82
CA LYS A 64 -21.57 -1.80 -15.14
C LYS A 64 -21.52 -1.52 -13.64
N LYS A 65 -21.23 -0.28 -13.24
CA LYS A 65 -21.21 0.13 -11.83
C LYS A 65 -22.58 -0.04 -11.17
N LEU A 66 -23.65 0.41 -11.81
CA LEU A 66 -25.02 0.24 -11.30
C LEU A 66 -25.49 -1.22 -11.29
N SER A 67 -24.80 -2.10 -12.01
CA SER A 67 -24.97 -3.56 -12.01
C SER A 67 -23.95 -4.31 -11.15
N ASP A 68 -23.16 -3.61 -10.34
CA ASP A 68 -22.20 -4.23 -9.43
C ASP A 68 -22.77 -4.26 -8.02
N TYR A 69 -22.73 -5.42 -7.37
CA TYR A 69 -23.19 -5.58 -5.99
C TYR A 69 -22.40 -4.67 -5.02
N SER A 70 -21.09 -4.53 -5.26
CA SER A 70 -20.19 -3.78 -4.37
C SER A 70 -20.59 -2.30 -4.25
N THR A 71 -21.16 -1.72 -5.31
CA THR A 71 -21.67 -0.34 -5.32
C THR A 71 -22.73 -0.10 -4.24
N PHE A 72 -23.55 -1.11 -3.92
CA PHE A 72 -24.60 -1.02 -2.89
C PHE A 72 -24.12 -1.38 -1.49
N LEU A 73 -22.88 -1.90 -1.37
CA LEU A 73 -22.25 -2.17 -0.09
C LEU A 73 -21.49 -0.98 0.47
N ASN A 74 -21.26 0.06 -0.33
CA ASN A 74 -20.55 1.25 0.10
C ASN A 74 -21.25 1.92 1.30
N ARG A 75 -20.44 2.54 2.16
CA ARG A 75 -20.88 3.23 3.37
C ARG A 75 -20.37 4.65 3.39
N ASN A 76 -21.19 5.52 3.95
CA ASN A 76 -20.79 6.86 4.37
C ASN A 76 -20.52 6.83 5.87
N VAL A 77 -19.51 7.60 6.28
CA VAL A 77 -19.18 7.80 7.68
C VAL A 77 -19.25 9.28 7.99
N HIS A 78 -20.07 9.63 8.96
CA HIS A 78 -20.12 10.96 9.53
C HIS A 78 -19.65 10.89 10.98
N VAL A 79 -18.86 11.87 11.42
CA VAL A 79 -18.43 11.99 12.81
C VAL A 79 -18.94 13.33 13.32
N SER A 80 -19.67 13.32 14.43
CA SER A 80 -20.31 14.53 14.98
C SER A 80 -19.33 15.52 15.62
N GLY A 81 -18.10 15.08 15.91
CA GLY A 81 -17.07 15.87 16.58
C GLY A 81 -15.71 15.79 15.90
N GLU A 82 -14.68 16.19 16.63
CA GLU A 82 -13.30 16.30 16.14
C GLU A 82 -12.30 15.47 16.97
N ALA A 83 -12.77 14.76 17.99
CA ALA A 83 -11.92 13.91 18.81
C ALA A 83 -11.43 12.69 18.01
N VAL A 84 -12.23 12.23 17.05
CA VAL A 84 -11.88 11.12 16.17
C VAL A 84 -12.12 11.42 14.68
N LYS A 85 -11.45 10.65 13.82
CA LYS A 85 -11.82 10.46 12.41
C LYS A 85 -12.11 8.98 12.20
N ALA A 86 -13.08 8.65 11.37
CA ALA A 86 -13.45 7.26 11.13
C ALA A 86 -13.62 6.97 9.64
N SER A 87 -13.33 5.73 9.26
CA SER A 87 -13.62 5.19 7.93
C SER A 87 -14.20 3.79 8.06
N ALA A 88 -15.13 3.46 7.16
CA ALA A 88 -15.82 2.19 7.11
C ALA A 88 -15.56 1.49 5.79
N ALA A 89 -15.24 0.20 5.84
CA ALA A 89 -15.21 -0.67 4.69
C ALA A 89 -16.64 -0.92 4.16
N ALA A 90 -16.73 -1.28 2.88
CA ALA A 90 -18.01 -1.68 2.30
C ALA A 90 -18.58 -2.90 3.04
N GLY A 91 -19.89 -2.91 3.26
CA GLY A 91 -20.62 -4.03 3.82
C GLY A 91 -20.71 -4.05 5.35
N ILE A 92 -19.96 -3.21 6.07
CA ILE A 92 -20.13 -3.11 7.53
C ILE A 92 -21.60 -2.73 7.86
N PRO A 93 -22.18 -3.24 8.96
CA PRO A 93 -23.53 -2.85 9.37
C PRO A 93 -23.68 -1.34 9.56
N VAL A 94 -24.86 -0.82 9.22
CA VAL A 94 -25.28 0.55 9.51
C VAL A 94 -25.51 0.65 11.00
N GLN A 95 -24.88 1.61 11.66
CA GLN A 95 -24.97 1.82 13.10
C GLN A 95 -24.40 3.19 13.48
N ASP A 96 -24.80 3.67 14.66
CA ASP A 96 -24.13 4.75 15.36
C ASP A 96 -23.24 4.18 16.46
N VAL A 97 -22.06 4.76 16.62
CA VAL A 97 -21.08 4.37 17.64
C VAL A 97 -20.65 5.60 18.43
N ASN A 98 -20.80 5.54 19.76
CA ASN A 98 -20.34 6.58 20.66
C ASN A 98 -18.89 6.32 21.05
N ILE A 99 -18.00 7.27 20.77
CA ILE A 99 -16.59 7.23 21.13
C ILE A 99 -16.23 8.40 22.04
N GLU A 100 -15.72 8.11 23.23
CA GLU A 100 -15.15 9.11 24.12
C GLU A 100 -13.66 8.82 24.29
N VAL A 101 -12.79 9.69 23.76
CA VAL A 101 -11.34 9.54 23.86
C VAL A 101 -10.88 10.10 25.20
N LYS A 102 -10.37 9.22 26.07
CA LYS A 102 -9.87 9.60 27.41
C LYS A 102 -8.38 9.89 27.40
N LYS A 103 -7.63 9.15 26.59
CA LYS A 103 -6.17 9.27 26.49
C LYS A 103 -5.71 8.93 25.08
N LEU A 104 -4.68 9.63 24.60
CA LEU A 104 -4.00 9.29 23.36
C LEU A 104 -2.80 8.41 23.62
N ALA A 105 -2.53 7.50 22.68
CA ALA A 105 -1.31 6.75 22.65
C ALA A 105 -0.14 7.71 22.36
N LYS A 106 0.97 7.53 23.08
CA LYS A 106 2.18 8.34 22.97
C LYS A 106 3.39 7.42 22.83
N SER A 107 4.40 7.88 22.11
CA SER A 107 5.72 7.25 22.05
C SER A 107 6.64 7.80 23.14
N ASP A 108 7.71 7.08 23.44
CA ASP A 108 8.68 7.48 24.44
C ASP A 108 9.66 8.52 23.86
N ILE A 109 10.00 9.56 24.62
CA ILE A 109 10.96 10.60 24.22
C ILE A 109 11.89 10.89 25.39
N ASN A 110 13.20 10.78 25.15
CA ASN A 110 14.23 10.91 26.17
C ASN A 110 15.36 11.85 25.72
N GLU A 111 15.75 12.79 26.58
CA GLU A 111 16.97 13.61 26.43
C GLU A 111 18.17 12.85 27.02
N ILE A 112 19.27 12.78 26.28
CA ILE A 112 20.49 12.06 26.67
C ILE A 112 21.70 12.98 26.69
N GLY A 113 22.39 13.00 27.83
CA GLY A 113 23.67 13.67 28.03
C GLY A 113 23.56 15.17 28.06
N THR A 114 24.71 15.84 27.92
CA THR A 114 24.80 17.29 27.88
C THR A 114 24.52 17.85 26.48
N LYS A 115 24.40 19.18 26.37
CA LYS A 115 24.29 19.85 25.07
C LYS A 115 25.65 20.05 24.40
N PHE A 116 25.66 20.08 23.07
CA PHE A 116 26.84 20.20 22.21
C PHE A 116 26.78 21.43 21.30
N SER A 117 27.94 21.93 20.87
CA SER A 117 28.09 23.08 19.97
C SER A 117 27.93 22.67 18.51
N SER A 118 28.39 21.47 18.14
CA SER A 118 28.25 20.86 16.82
C SER A 118 27.80 19.40 16.91
N LYS A 119 27.31 18.84 15.80
CA LYS A 119 27.06 17.39 15.66
C LYS A 119 28.35 16.57 15.55
N ASP A 120 29.45 17.23 15.18
CA ASP A 120 30.77 16.62 15.03
C ASP A 120 31.58 16.68 16.34
N ASP A 121 31.01 17.27 17.40
CA ASP A 121 31.63 17.23 18.72
C ASP A 121 31.62 15.80 19.25
N ALA A 122 32.71 15.37 19.88
CA ALA A 122 32.78 14.08 20.56
C ALA A 122 31.69 14.00 21.65
N PHE A 123 30.87 12.95 21.61
CA PHE A 123 29.81 12.71 22.59
C PHE A 123 30.39 12.38 23.97
N SER A 124 31.44 11.55 23.98
CA SER A 124 32.16 11.11 25.18
C SER A 124 33.62 10.86 24.82
N ASN A 125 34.52 11.10 25.78
CA ASN A 125 35.92 10.67 25.69
C ASN A 125 36.15 9.29 26.32
N GLU A 126 35.13 8.75 27.00
CA GLU A 126 35.16 7.43 27.62
C GLU A 126 34.38 6.43 26.77
N ASP A 127 34.92 5.21 26.70
CA ASP A 127 34.16 4.05 26.23
C ASP A 127 33.01 3.75 27.20
N GLY A 128 31.87 3.36 26.65
CA GLY A 128 30.70 2.98 27.41
C GLY A 128 29.72 2.14 26.60
N VAL A 129 28.71 1.65 27.30
CA VAL A 129 27.59 0.93 26.70
C VAL A 129 26.29 1.63 27.05
N LEU A 130 25.35 1.59 26.12
CA LEU A 130 23.98 2.02 26.31
C LEU A 130 23.08 0.79 26.19
N ASP A 131 22.57 0.36 27.33
CA ASP A 131 21.63 -0.76 27.43
C ASP A 131 20.20 -0.24 27.42
N LEU A 132 19.42 -0.75 26.48
CA LEU A 132 18.04 -0.38 26.22
C LEU A 132 17.17 -1.62 26.22
N TYR A 133 15.97 -1.50 26.73
CA TYR A 133 14.92 -2.50 26.59
C TYR A 133 13.65 -1.80 26.09
N SER A 134 12.99 -2.41 25.09
CA SER A 134 11.69 -1.97 24.62
C SER A 134 10.98 -3.11 23.91
N ASN A 135 9.67 -3.24 24.14
CA ASN A 135 8.79 -4.20 23.48
C ASN A 135 9.38 -5.64 23.42
N GLY A 136 9.72 -6.18 24.59
CA GLY A 136 10.21 -7.55 24.75
C GLY A 136 11.66 -7.80 24.32
N LYS A 137 12.41 -6.76 23.90
CA LYS A 137 13.76 -6.92 23.37
C LYS A 137 14.79 -6.01 24.06
N ASN A 138 15.91 -6.62 24.44
CA ASN A 138 17.12 -5.92 24.89
C ASN A 138 18.00 -5.51 23.69
N TYR A 139 18.59 -4.33 23.76
CA TYR A 139 19.56 -3.78 22.83
C TYR A 139 20.75 -3.25 23.60
N ARG A 140 21.95 -3.43 23.05
CA ARG A 140 23.19 -2.86 23.57
C ARG A 140 23.89 -2.08 22.46
N VAL A 141 24.14 -0.80 22.71
CA VAL A 141 24.89 0.08 21.80
C VAL A 141 26.25 0.35 22.42
N GLU A 142 27.32 -0.01 21.72
CA GLU A 142 28.67 0.36 22.14
C GLU A 142 28.99 1.79 21.71
N ILE A 143 29.46 2.61 22.64
CA ILE A 143 29.90 3.99 22.39
C ILE A 143 31.40 4.03 22.69
N LYS A 144 32.22 4.25 21.68
CA LYS A 144 33.66 4.41 21.85
C LYS A 144 34.01 5.87 22.14
N GLY A 145 35.03 6.08 22.95
CA GLY A 145 35.60 7.40 23.19
C GLY A 145 35.99 8.07 21.88
N GLY A 146 35.58 9.32 21.71
CA GLY A 146 35.80 10.09 20.50
C GLY A 146 34.72 9.98 19.44
N MET A 147 33.74 9.05 19.55
CA MET A 147 32.58 9.05 18.66
C MET A 147 31.84 10.39 18.75
N THR A 148 31.52 10.95 17.59
CA THR A 148 30.77 12.20 17.48
C THR A 148 29.31 12.02 17.91
N LEU A 149 28.65 13.12 18.28
CA LEU A 149 27.21 13.14 18.53
C LEU A 149 26.40 12.54 17.36
N GLY A 150 26.80 12.84 16.12
CA GLY A 150 26.26 12.26 14.89
C GLY A 150 26.37 10.74 14.83
N GLU A 151 27.57 10.21 15.06
CA GLU A 151 27.83 8.77 15.03
C GLU A 151 27.09 8.01 16.14
N VAL A 152 27.02 8.56 17.35
CA VAL A 152 26.25 7.95 18.45
C VAL A 152 24.75 7.90 18.11
N SER A 153 24.20 8.98 17.56
CA SER A 153 22.80 9.04 17.10
C SER A 153 22.50 7.95 16.06
N GLN A 154 23.41 7.74 15.11
CA GLN A 154 23.27 6.71 14.08
C GLN A 154 23.42 5.30 14.66
N ALA A 155 24.41 5.06 15.52
CA ALA A 155 24.66 3.77 16.15
C ALA A 155 23.44 3.26 16.94
N ILE A 156 22.72 4.16 17.63
CA ILE A 156 21.47 3.81 18.33
C ILE A 156 20.39 3.35 17.35
N THR A 157 20.23 4.08 16.25
CA THR A 157 19.21 3.79 15.23
C THR A 157 19.51 2.45 14.52
N ASP A 158 20.78 2.21 14.19
CA ASP A 158 21.23 0.99 13.52
C ASP A 158 21.12 -0.23 14.42
N ALA A 159 21.59 -0.14 15.67
CA ALA A 159 21.56 -1.26 16.62
C ALA A 159 20.12 -1.75 16.94
N THR A 160 19.12 -0.88 16.73
CA THR A 160 17.71 -1.15 17.03
C THR A 160 16.87 -1.35 15.77
N ASN A 161 17.49 -1.35 14.59
CA ASN A 161 16.81 -1.41 13.28
C ASN A 161 15.71 -0.34 13.14
N GLY A 162 15.95 0.87 13.67
CA GLY A 162 15.02 1.99 13.62
C GLY A 162 13.78 1.86 14.51
N LYS A 163 13.70 0.86 15.40
CA LYS A 163 12.63 0.78 16.40
C LYS A 163 12.78 1.86 17.48
N ILE A 164 14.02 2.18 17.82
CA ILE A 164 14.41 3.29 18.68
C ILE A 164 15.29 4.22 17.85
N MET A 165 14.93 5.49 17.75
CA MET A 165 15.65 6.44 16.93
C MET A 165 16.56 7.31 17.79
N GLY A 166 17.85 7.34 17.45
CA GLY A 166 18.74 8.42 17.89
C GLY A 166 18.51 9.64 17.00
N VAL A 167 18.11 10.76 17.59
CA VAL A 167 17.80 12.01 16.89
C VAL A 167 18.56 13.16 17.53
N ILE A 168 19.14 14.04 16.71
CA ILE A 168 19.77 15.26 17.22
C ILE A 168 18.79 16.43 17.09
N MET A 169 18.34 16.96 18.22
CA MET A 169 17.43 18.09 18.29
C MET A 169 18.17 19.40 18.57
N LYS A 170 17.77 20.49 17.91
CA LYS A 170 18.30 21.84 18.17
C LYS A 170 17.40 22.55 19.18
N THR A 171 17.89 22.78 20.40
CA THR A 171 17.14 23.34 21.54
C THR A 171 17.48 24.80 21.89
N GLY A 172 18.39 25.44 21.14
CA GLY A 172 18.80 26.84 21.34
C GLY A 172 19.88 27.04 22.41
N GLY A 173 20.45 28.25 22.46
CA GLY A 173 21.58 28.61 23.33
C GLY A 173 22.97 28.41 22.68
N GLN A 174 24.03 28.65 23.46
CA GLN A 174 25.45 28.55 23.03
C GLN A 174 25.84 27.12 22.57
N LYS A 175 25.24 26.10 23.16
CA LYS A 175 25.36 24.69 22.77
C LYS A 175 23.98 24.18 22.37
N PRO A 176 23.56 24.32 21.10
CA PRO A 176 22.18 24.15 20.75
C PRO A 176 21.80 22.69 20.48
N TYR A 177 22.74 21.76 20.33
CA TYR A 177 22.44 20.38 19.93
C TYR A 177 22.28 19.45 21.13
N GLN A 178 21.21 18.65 21.14
CA GLN A 178 20.85 17.69 22.18
C GLN A 178 20.59 16.33 21.54
N LEU A 179 21.15 15.25 22.09
CA LEU A 179 20.77 13.89 21.70
C LEU A 179 19.41 13.55 22.31
N MET A 180 18.52 13.05 21.46
CA MET A 180 17.21 12.50 21.81
C MET A 180 17.18 11.02 21.46
N ILE A 181 16.61 10.19 22.33
CA ILE A 181 16.32 8.78 22.06
C ILE A 181 14.81 8.59 22.13
N ASN A 182 14.21 8.30 20.97
CA ASN A 182 12.76 8.29 20.81
C ASN A 182 12.26 6.92 20.34
N GLY A 183 11.13 6.49 20.88
CA GLY A 183 10.39 5.33 20.36
C GLY A 183 9.74 5.68 19.03
N LYS A 184 9.83 4.76 18.05
CA LYS A 184 9.13 4.91 16.77
C LYS A 184 7.61 4.71 16.92
N GLU A 185 7.22 3.76 17.77
CA GLU A 185 5.84 3.39 18.00
C GLU A 185 5.30 3.97 19.31
N THR A 186 3.99 4.13 19.39
CA THR A 186 3.27 4.53 20.59
C THR A 186 2.92 3.30 21.44
N GLY A 187 2.41 3.52 22.65
CA GLY A 187 1.92 2.44 23.51
C GLY A 187 2.88 2.09 24.65
N GLU A 188 2.35 1.61 25.77
CA GLU A 188 3.13 1.37 26.99
C GLU A 188 4.21 0.30 26.78
N ASP A 189 3.92 -0.76 26.02
CA ASP A 189 4.89 -1.81 25.67
C ASP A 189 6.10 -1.27 24.88
N ASN A 190 5.92 -0.16 24.16
CA ASN A 190 6.97 0.52 23.40
C ASN A 190 7.74 1.57 24.22
N ARG A 191 7.53 1.63 25.53
CA ARG A 191 8.38 2.43 26.43
C ARG A 191 9.84 1.99 26.32
N ILE A 192 10.76 2.96 26.42
CA ILE A 192 12.20 2.70 26.41
C ILE A 192 12.68 2.70 27.85
N TYR A 193 13.16 1.55 28.29
CA TYR A 193 13.80 1.37 29.58
C TYR A 193 15.30 1.35 29.40
N PHE A 194 16.01 2.12 30.20
CA PHE A 194 17.48 2.19 30.16
C PHE A 194 18.06 1.33 31.29
N GLY A 195 19.26 0.80 31.10
CA GLY A 195 19.93 0.03 32.15
C GLY A 195 19.26 -1.32 32.40
N SER A 196 19.01 -1.64 33.67
CA SER A 196 18.63 -2.98 34.09
C SER A 196 17.12 -3.16 34.11
N VAL A 197 16.65 -4.26 33.54
CA VAL A 197 15.22 -4.60 33.47
C VAL A 197 14.99 -5.99 34.03
N MET A 198 14.03 -6.07 34.94
CA MET A 198 13.41 -7.30 35.42
C MET A 198 11.97 -7.34 34.91
N ARG A 199 11.62 -8.39 34.18
CA ARG A 199 10.29 -8.53 33.56
C ARG A 199 9.60 -9.77 34.11
N ALA A 200 8.35 -9.62 34.51
CA ALA A 200 7.46 -10.74 34.79
C ALA A 200 6.90 -11.33 33.49
N GLU A 201 6.67 -12.63 33.46
CA GLU A 201 6.04 -13.33 32.33
C GLU A 201 4.54 -13.13 32.29
N ARG A 202 3.84 -13.51 33.37
CA ARG A 202 2.40 -13.30 33.52
C ARG A 202 2.02 -13.39 34.99
N ILE A 203 1.24 -12.43 35.46
CA ILE A 203 0.70 -12.47 36.83
C ILE A 203 -0.34 -13.59 36.94
N SER A 204 -0.29 -14.34 38.05
CA SER A 204 -1.24 -15.42 38.32
C SER A 204 -2.67 -14.90 38.41
N ALA A 205 -3.59 -15.64 37.78
CA ALA A 205 -5.03 -15.43 37.88
C ALA A 205 -5.60 -15.95 39.22
N GLN A 206 -4.83 -16.71 40.01
CA GLN A 206 -5.29 -17.26 41.29
C GLN A 206 -5.33 -16.18 42.37
N ASN A 207 -6.22 -16.32 43.35
CA ASN A 207 -6.23 -15.46 44.53
C ASN A 207 -5.02 -15.78 45.43
N PHE A 208 -4.35 -14.74 45.93
CA PHE A 208 -3.19 -14.91 46.80
C PHE A 208 -2.97 -13.68 47.69
N LYS A 209 -2.35 -13.89 48.85
CA LYS A 209 -1.92 -12.83 49.76
C LYS A 209 -0.39 -12.76 49.80
N LEU A 210 0.15 -11.55 49.85
CA LEU A 210 1.53 -11.27 50.22
C LEU A 210 1.55 -10.60 51.59
N ASP A 211 2.38 -11.10 52.49
CA ASP A 211 2.53 -10.63 53.87
C ASP A 211 4.02 -10.56 54.26
N GLY A 212 4.66 -9.45 53.86
CA GLY A 212 6.06 -9.16 54.18
C GLY A 212 7.09 -9.88 53.28
N GLU A 213 8.36 -9.76 53.68
CA GLU A 213 9.53 -10.17 52.88
C GLU A 213 9.55 -11.67 52.54
N ASN A 214 9.07 -12.54 53.43
CA ASN A 214 9.06 -14.00 53.21
C ASN A 214 8.24 -14.39 51.98
N ASP A 215 7.14 -13.69 51.73
CA ASP A 215 6.26 -13.94 50.60
C ASP A 215 6.83 -13.31 49.32
N PHE A 216 7.24 -12.04 49.39
CA PHE A 216 7.79 -11.30 48.27
C PHE A 216 8.64 -10.12 48.75
N TYR A 217 9.78 -9.91 48.09
CA TYR A 217 10.51 -8.65 48.15
C TYR A 217 11.10 -8.26 46.80
N LEU A 218 11.18 -6.95 46.59
CA LEU A 218 11.96 -6.30 45.55
C LEU A 218 13.27 -5.78 46.17
N GLU A 219 14.42 -6.22 45.68
CA GLU A 219 15.73 -5.75 46.13
C GLU A 219 16.31 -4.75 45.12
N ILE A 220 16.55 -3.51 45.56
CA ILE A 220 17.06 -2.42 44.73
C ILE A 220 18.09 -1.59 45.48
N LYS A 221 18.99 -0.94 44.74
CA LYS A 221 20.00 -0.05 45.33
C LYS A 221 19.38 1.31 45.70
N GLY A 222 19.44 1.67 46.98
CA GLY A 222 18.94 2.93 47.52
C GLY A 222 19.77 4.15 47.08
N SER A 223 19.28 5.35 47.38
CA SER A 223 20.02 6.61 47.23
C SER A 223 21.23 6.69 48.18
N ASP A 224 21.20 5.94 49.27
CA ASP A 224 22.30 5.73 50.21
C ASP A 224 23.41 4.80 49.65
N GLY A 225 23.19 4.17 48.50
CA GLY A 225 24.13 3.26 47.86
C GLY A 225 24.11 1.83 48.37
N ASN A 226 23.24 1.48 49.32
CA ASN A 226 23.09 0.11 49.83
C ASN A 226 21.95 -0.63 49.12
N LEU A 227 21.91 -1.95 49.21
CA LEU A 227 20.76 -2.74 48.75
C LEU A 227 19.67 -2.73 49.82
N HIS A 228 18.43 -2.51 49.39
CA HIS A 228 17.24 -2.49 50.24
C HIS A 228 16.21 -3.47 49.71
N LYS A 229 15.64 -4.27 50.60
CA LYS A 229 14.51 -5.15 50.30
C LYS A 229 13.20 -4.44 50.63
N ILE A 230 12.36 -4.30 49.63
CA ILE A 230 11.04 -3.68 49.71
C ILE A 230 10.00 -4.79 49.66
N SER A 231 9.37 -5.07 50.80
CA SER A 231 8.29 -6.06 50.89
C SER A 231 6.96 -5.49 50.46
N LEU A 232 6.03 -6.36 50.04
CA LEU A 232 4.65 -6.00 49.72
C LEU A 232 3.65 -6.65 50.67
N ASN A 233 2.64 -5.88 51.06
CA ASN A 233 1.45 -6.37 51.74
C ASN A 233 0.24 -6.12 50.84
N LEU A 234 -0.35 -7.19 50.31
CA LEU A 234 -1.55 -7.09 49.48
C LEU A 234 -2.39 -8.36 49.52
N ASP A 235 -3.67 -8.23 49.18
CA ASP A 235 -4.62 -9.33 49.05
C ASP A 235 -5.22 -9.31 47.64
N MET A 236 -4.78 -10.24 46.79
CA MET A 236 -5.27 -10.41 45.43
C MET A 236 -6.52 -11.27 45.44
N ASN A 237 -7.67 -10.65 45.20
CA ASN A 237 -8.97 -11.33 45.13
C ASN A 237 -9.73 -10.97 43.84
N ASP A 238 -10.89 -11.60 43.63
CA ASP A 238 -11.68 -11.49 42.41
C ASP A 238 -12.32 -10.10 42.17
N SER A 239 -12.30 -9.21 43.18
CA SER A 239 -12.77 -7.82 43.00
C SER A 239 -11.78 -6.96 42.20
N ILE A 240 -10.53 -7.41 42.06
CA ILE A 240 -9.47 -6.67 41.36
C ILE A 240 -9.46 -7.10 39.89
N THR A 241 -10.03 -6.24 39.04
CA THR A 241 -10.17 -6.50 37.60
C THR A 241 -8.88 -6.25 36.82
N ASP A 242 -8.08 -5.25 37.20
CA ASP A 242 -6.78 -4.93 36.61
C ASP A 242 -5.65 -5.24 37.61
N ARG A 243 -5.33 -6.54 37.71
CA ARG A 243 -4.35 -7.07 38.67
C ARG A 243 -2.94 -6.48 38.48
N PRO A 244 -2.40 -6.37 37.24
CA PRO A 244 -1.08 -5.77 37.02
C PRO A 244 -1.03 -4.30 37.41
N GLU A 245 -2.06 -3.50 37.08
CA GLU A 245 -2.12 -2.10 37.48
C GLU A 245 -2.17 -1.93 39.01
N PHE A 246 -2.95 -2.77 39.67
CA PHE A 246 -3.03 -2.78 41.14
C PHE A 246 -1.68 -3.08 41.77
N ILE A 247 -0.98 -4.13 41.29
CA ILE A 247 0.35 -4.48 41.80
C ILE A 247 1.37 -3.38 41.50
N ARG A 248 1.34 -2.79 40.29
CA ARG A 248 2.20 -1.66 39.91
C ARG A 248 2.05 -0.50 40.90
N THR A 249 0.82 -0.16 41.25
CA THR A 249 0.51 0.91 42.21
C THR A 249 1.06 0.57 43.59
N LYS A 250 0.81 -0.65 44.09
CA LYS A 250 1.29 -1.09 45.40
C LYS A 250 2.82 -1.15 45.50
N LEU A 251 3.51 -1.56 44.42
CA LEU A 251 4.97 -1.52 44.35
C LEU A 251 5.51 -0.10 44.44
N LYS A 252 4.92 0.85 43.70
CA LYS A 252 5.34 2.26 43.77
C LYS A 252 5.16 2.82 45.18
N GLU A 253 3.99 2.62 45.78
CA GLU A 253 3.70 3.05 47.16
C GLU A 253 4.70 2.46 48.16
N ALA A 254 5.06 1.18 48.03
CA ALA A 254 6.01 0.52 48.93
C ALA A 254 7.44 1.07 48.77
N ILE A 255 7.87 1.38 47.55
CA ILE A 255 9.18 2.00 47.27
C ILE A 255 9.22 3.44 47.80
N GLU A 256 8.13 4.19 47.63
CA GLU A 256 7.95 5.57 48.10
C GLU A 256 7.88 5.67 49.64
N SER A 257 7.49 4.60 50.31
CA SER A 257 7.39 4.56 51.77
C SER A 257 8.72 4.29 52.49
N ASN A 258 9.77 3.88 51.78
CA ASN A 258 11.10 3.62 52.37
C ASN A 258 12.02 4.84 52.16
N GLU A 259 12.60 5.36 53.25
CA GLU A 259 13.42 6.58 53.22
C GLU A 259 14.62 6.53 52.25
N SER A 260 15.20 5.36 52.04
CA SER A 260 16.37 5.17 51.17
C SER A 260 15.99 4.96 49.70
N THR A 261 14.72 4.71 49.39
CA THR A 261 14.25 4.46 48.02
C THR A 261 13.16 5.41 47.53
N LYS A 262 12.62 6.26 48.41
CA LYS A 262 11.47 7.12 48.09
C LYS A 262 11.67 8.03 46.89
N ASP A 263 12.85 8.62 46.77
CA ASP A 263 13.15 9.57 45.71
C ASP A 263 13.40 8.87 44.37
N LEU A 264 13.53 7.53 44.35
CA LEU A 264 13.88 6.79 43.14
C LEU A 264 12.73 6.71 42.14
N ILE A 265 11.48 6.66 42.61
CA ILE A 265 10.30 6.72 41.72
C ILE A 265 10.14 8.15 41.19
N GLU A 266 10.22 9.15 42.07
CA GLU A 266 10.05 10.56 41.72
C GLU A 266 11.09 11.03 40.69
N ASN A 267 12.36 10.65 40.87
CA ASN A 267 13.45 10.96 39.93
C ASN A 267 13.40 10.09 38.66
N GLY A 268 12.47 9.12 38.58
CA GLY A 268 12.34 8.16 37.49
C GLY A 268 13.55 7.24 37.34
N ASP A 269 14.30 7.02 38.43
CA ASP A 269 15.44 6.11 38.46
C ASP A 269 14.96 4.66 38.56
N ILE A 270 13.95 4.41 39.39
CA ILE A 270 13.19 3.16 39.39
C ILE A 270 11.87 3.39 38.66
N ASN A 271 11.55 2.48 37.75
CA ASN A 271 10.31 2.52 36.98
C ASN A 271 9.58 1.19 37.13
N ILE A 272 8.33 1.26 37.58
CA ILE A 272 7.39 0.12 37.52
C ILE A 272 6.43 0.40 36.37
N GLY A 273 6.53 -0.38 35.30
CA GLY A 273 5.62 -0.27 34.15
C GLY A 273 4.99 -1.61 33.81
N LEU A 274 4.17 -1.59 32.76
CA LEU A 274 3.49 -2.77 32.28
C LEU A 274 4.09 -3.30 30.98
N ALA A 275 3.83 -4.57 30.71
CA ALA A 275 4.17 -5.24 29.46
C ALA A 275 3.02 -6.15 29.01
N ASP A 276 3.12 -6.65 27.77
CA ASP A 276 2.20 -7.62 27.17
C ASP A 276 0.75 -7.13 27.15
N GLU A 277 0.56 -5.88 26.70
CA GLU A 277 -0.73 -5.19 26.67
C GLU A 277 -1.35 -5.07 28.08
N GLY A 278 -0.51 -4.79 29.07
CA GLY A 278 -0.95 -4.58 30.45
C GLY A 278 -1.12 -5.86 31.27
N ARG A 279 -0.64 -7.02 30.81
CA ARG A 279 -0.80 -8.31 31.52
C ARG A 279 0.37 -8.68 32.44
N SER A 280 1.47 -7.96 32.32
CA SER A 280 2.75 -8.28 32.95
C SER A 280 3.40 -7.03 33.52
N LEU A 281 4.39 -7.22 34.39
CA LEU A 281 5.13 -6.14 35.06
C LEU A 281 6.55 -6.02 34.53
N ILE A 282 7.03 -4.78 34.51
CA ILE A 282 8.44 -4.43 34.35
C ILE A 282 8.88 -3.65 35.57
N VAL A 283 9.98 -4.10 36.18
CA VAL A 283 10.75 -3.33 37.14
C VAL A 283 12.06 -2.94 36.48
N ASN A 284 12.31 -1.65 36.38
CA ASN A 284 13.50 -1.11 35.73
C ASN A 284 14.29 -0.23 36.68
N ASP A 285 15.60 -0.41 36.69
CA ASP A 285 16.54 0.55 37.24
C ASP A 285 17.29 1.25 36.10
N LYS A 286 16.88 2.50 35.83
CA LYS A 286 17.46 3.40 34.82
C LYS A 286 18.93 3.68 35.07
N ARG A 287 19.43 3.47 36.29
CA ARG A 287 20.84 3.63 36.67
C ARG A 287 21.65 2.38 36.34
N GLY A 288 21.02 1.27 35.96
CA GLY A 288 21.69 0.03 35.59
C GLY A 288 22.05 -0.91 36.73
N TYR A 289 21.74 -0.57 37.99
CA TYR A 289 21.96 -1.52 39.07
C TYR A 289 21.03 -2.73 38.93
N LYS A 290 21.52 -3.88 39.39
CA LYS A 290 20.76 -5.12 39.36
C LYS A 290 19.47 -4.97 40.18
N VAL A 291 18.38 -5.51 39.64
CA VAL A 291 17.10 -5.61 40.31
C VAL A 291 16.91 -7.05 40.79
N GLY A 292 16.79 -7.25 42.09
CA GLY A 292 16.53 -8.55 42.70
C GLY A 292 15.05 -8.73 43.05
N ILE A 293 14.57 -9.96 42.99
CA ILE A 293 13.23 -10.38 43.40
C ILE A 293 13.35 -11.71 44.15
N GLY A 294 12.74 -11.79 45.32
CA GLY A 294 12.76 -13.01 46.13
C GLY A 294 11.52 -13.18 47.00
N GLY A 295 11.50 -14.27 47.77
CA GLY A 295 10.34 -14.73 48.55
C GLY A 295 9.71 -15.99 47.96
N GLU A 296 8.83 -16.63 48.73
CA GLU A 296 8.21 -17.92 48.37
C GLU A 296 7.18 -17.80 47.24
N LYS A 297 6.64 -16.60 46.99
CA LYS A 297 5.51 -16.36 46.09
C LYS A 297 5.84 -15.56 44.82
N ILE A 298 7.11 -15.43 44.45
CA ILE A 298 7.54 -14.67 43.25
C ILE A 298 6.90 -15.17 41.94
N ASN A 299 6.64 -16.48 41.85
CA ASN A 299 6.00 -17.10 40.69
C ASN A 299 4.54 -16.63 40.52
N LEU A 300 3.84 -16.30 41.61
CA LEU A 300 2.46 -15.77 41.55
C LEU A 300 2.42 -14.34 40.98
N MET A 301 3.53 -13.61 41.13
CA MET A 301 3.76 -12.29 40.55
C MET A 301 4.31 -12.37 39.11
N GLY A 302 4.57 -13.58 38.61
CA GLY A 302 5.04 -13.85 37.26
C GLY A 302 6.55 -13.76 37.06
N PHE A 303 7.35 -13.65 38.13
CA PHE A 303 8.80 -13.61 38.00
C PHE A 303 9.38 -15.03 38.05
N SER A 304 10.11 -15.43 37.00
CA SER A 304 10.77 -16.73 36.90
C SER A 304 12.28 -16.67 37.20
N GLN A 305 12.84 -15.48 37.36
CA GLN A 305 14.24 -15.24 37.68
C GLN A 305 14.34 -14.41 38.97
N ALA A 306 15.35 -14.71 39.79
CA ALA A 306 15.56 -14.01 41.04
C ALA A 306 16.22 -12.64 40.85
N GLU A 307 16.89 -12.40 39.72
CA GLU A 307 17.58 -11.14 39.49
C GLU A 307 17.61 -10.76 37.99
N SER A 308 17.65 -9.46 37.69
CA SER A 308 17.70 -8.95 36.32
C SER A 308 18.97 -9.41 35.61
N GLN A 309 18.85 -9.76 34.32
CA GLN A 309 20.01 -10.09 33.51
C GLN A 309 20.80 -8.83 33.17
N VAL A 310 22.07 -8.79 33.61
CA VAL A 310 23.04 -7.78 33.19
C VAL A 310 24.05 -8.50 32.30
N LYS A 311 24.23 -8.04 31.06
CA LYS A 311 25.18 -8.68 30.14
C LYS A 311 26.60 -8.31 30.56
N ASP A 312 27.44 -9.35 30.63
CA ASP A 312 28.81 -9.27 31.11
C ASP A 312 29.61 -8.12 30.49
N LEU A 313 30.50 -7.52 31.28
CA LEU A 313 31.41 -6.47 30.80
C LEU A 313 32.42 -7.04 29.80
N TYR A 314 32.86 -8.28 30.05
CA TYR A 314 33.68 -9.05 29.15
C TYR A 314 33.40 -10.53 29.33
N ALA A 315 33.21 -11.26 28.24
CA ALA A 315 33.13 -12.72 28.26
C ALA A 315 34.11 -13.27 27.22
N SER A 316 35.06 -14.09 27.67
CA SER A 316 36.05 -14.66 26.77
C SER A 316 35.44 -15.72 25.85
N ASN A 317 35.90 -15.76 24.60
CA ASN A 317 35.69 -16.88 23.70
C ASN A 317 36.88 -17.86 23.67
N ILE A 318 37.94 -17.59 24.44
CA ILE A 318 39.18 -18.38 24.49
C ILE A 318 39.31 -18.99 25.89
N GLU A 319 39.59 -20.28 25.96
CA GLU A 319 39.87 -20.95 27.23
C GLU A 319 41.24 -20.53 27.77
N VAL A 320 41.35 -20.46 29.09
CA VAL A 320 42.65 -20.30 29.75
C VAL A 320 43.53 -21.50 29.39
N LYS A 321 44.74 -21.23 28.88
CA LYS A 321 45.67 -22.30 28.46
C LYS A 321 46.11 -23.14 29.66
N GLU A 322 46.28 -24.44 29.44
CA GLU A 322 46.88 -25.36 30.41
C GLU A 322 48.41 -25.19 30.50
N GLY A 323 48.99 -25.76 31.56
CA GLY A 323 50.41 -25.71 31.86
C GLY A 323 50.86 -24.40 32.50
N GLN A 324 52.18 -24.23 32.63
CA GLN A 324 52.74 -23.03 33.24
C GLN A 324 52.68 -21.86 32.26
N LEU A 325 51.94 -20.81 32.63
CA LEU A 325 51.84 -19.58 31.88
C LEU A 325 52.94 -18.60 32.32
N LYS A 326 53.32 -17.68 31.43
CA LYS A 326 54.43 -16.73 31.65
C LYS A 326 53.99 -15.30 31.34
N GLY A 327 54.64 -14.35 32.02
CA GLY A 327 54.38 -12.92 31.87
C GLY A 327 53.34 -12.41 32.86
N SER A 328 53.23 -11.09 32.94
CA SER A 328 52.27 -10.40 33.80
C SER A 328 51.36 -9.47 33.02
N PHE A 329 50.18 -9.23 33.59
CA PHE A 329 49.22 -8.23 33.12
C PHE A 329 48.67 -7.47 34.32
N GLN A 330 48.03 -6.33 34.08
CA GLN A 330 47.44 -5.52 35.14
C GLN A 330 45.94 -5.40 34.98
N VAL A 331 45.23 -5.42 36.11
CA VAL A 331 43.80 -5.11 36.21
C VAL A 331 43.61 -4.03 37.25
N ASN A 332 43.03 -2.88 36.86
CA ASN A 332 42.89 -1.69 37.69
C ASN A 332 44.21 -1.22 38.34
N GLY A 333 45.34 -1.43 37.65
CA GLY A 333 46.69 -1.10 38.14
C GLY A 333 47.32 -2.17 39.04
N THR A 334 46.59 -3.21 39.43
CA THR A 334 47.12 -4.35 40.19
C THR A 334 47.75 -5.37 39.24
N GLU A 335 49.02 -5.69 39.45
CA GLU A 335 49.76 -6.68 38.66
C GLU A 335 49.39 -8.13 39.05
N ILE A 336 49.15 -8.96 38.05
CA ILE A 336 48.97 -10.41 38.16
C ILE A 336 50.09 -11.09 37.37
N ASP A 337 51.03 -11.74 38.08
CA ASP A 337 52.08 -12.56 37.48
C ASP A 337 51.61 -14.00 37.31
N LEU A 338 51.44 -14.43 36.06
CA LEU A 338 50.93 -15.76 35.72
C LEU A 338 51.87 -16.88 36.18
N ALA A 339 53.18 -16.62 36.28
CA ALA A 339 54.15 -17.63 36.71
C ALA A 339 54.01 -17.95 38.21
N GLN A 340 53.45 -17.04 39.01
CA GLN A 340 53.22 -17.24 40.45
C GLN A 340 51.93 -18.03 40.74
N ILE A 341 50.96 -17.99 39.83
CA ILE A 341 49.63 -18.58 40.04
C ILE A 341 49.37 -19.83 39.18
N THR A 342 50.27 -20.17 38.25
CA THR A 342 50.14 -21.36 37.38
C THR A 342 51.35 -22.30 37.51
N LYS A 343 51.14 -23.60 37.28
CA LYS A 343 52.18 -24.65 37.35
C LYS A 343 52.21 -25.48 36.07
N LYS A 344 53.34 -26.17 35.83
CA LYS A 344 53.57 -26.93 34.59
C LYS A 344 52.52 -28.02 34.34
N GLU A 345 52.00 -28.57 35.42
CA GLU A 345 51.00 -29.63 35.48
C GLU A 345 49.55 -29.13 35.62
N ASN A 346 49.31 -27.82 35.72
CA ASN A 346 47.95 -27.30 35.85
C ASN A 346 47.14 -27.58 34.58
N THR A 347 45.94 -28.09 34.75
CA THR A 347 44.91 -28.11 33.71
C THR A 347 44.40 -26.68 33.41
N ALA A 348 43.71 -26.51 32.28
CA ALA A 348 43.01 -25.26 31.94
C ALA A 348 42.04 -24.81 33.05
N GLU A 349 41.33 -25.76 33.67
CA GLU A 349 40.39 -25.50 34.78
C GLU A 349 41.11 -24.95 36.02
N GLN A 350 42.23 -25.57 36.41
CA GLN A 350 43.04 -25.11 37.54
C GLN A 350 43.63 -23.73 37.30
N ASN A 351 44.12 -23.47 36.08
CA ASN A 351 44.62 -22.14 35.72
C ASN A 351 43.50 -21.10 35.71
N ALA A 352 42.33 -21.42 35.16
CA ALA A 352 41.18 -20.53 35.20
C ALA A 352 40.79 -20.20 36.64
N ALA A 353 40.68 -21.20 37.52
CA ALA A 353 40.36 -20.98 38.94
C ALA A 353 41.39 -20.06 39.63
N ALA A 354 42.69 -20.26 39.38
CA ALA A 354 43.74 -19.42 39.97
C ALA A 354 43.69 -17.96 39.47
N VAL A 355 43.40 -17.75 38.18
CA VAL A 355 43.23 -16.41 37.62
C VAL A 355 41.97 -15.74 38.19
N ILE A 356 40.84 -16.46 38.28
CA ILE A 356 39.61 -15.95 38.88
C ILE A 356 39.81 -15.54 40.34
N GLU A 357 40.49 -16.36 41.14
CA GLU A 357 40.81 -16.03 42.53
C GLU A 357 41.64 -14.75 42.64
N SER A 358 42.61 -14.56 41.73
CA SER A 358 43.45 -13.36 41.69
C SER A 358 42.66 -12.12 41.28
N LEU A 359 41.77 -12.25 40.28
CA LEU A 359 40.91 -11.16 39.82
C LEU A 359 39.90 -10.71 40.89
N ASN A 360 39.27 -11.67 41.60
CA ASN A 360 38.27 -11.39 42.64
C ASN A 360 38.86 -10.74 43.91
N LYS A 361 40.19 -10.70 44.06
CA LYS A 361 40.86 -9.94 45.13
C LYS A 361 40.97 -8.44 44.82
N ILE A 362 40.71 -8.05 43.58
CA ILE A 362 40.77 -6.66 43.15
C ILE A 362 39.41 -6.00 43.42
N GLU A 363 39.42 -4.90 44.17
CA GLU A 363 38.20 -4.18 44.52
C GLU A 363 37.38 -3.80 43.27
N GLY A 364 36.08 -4.11 43.29
CA GLY A 364 35.16 -3.81 42.21
C GLY A 364 35.18 -4.79 41.03
N VAL A 365 36.08 -5.78 41.01
CA VAL A 365 36.15 -6.82 39.98
C VAL A 365 35.41 -8.07 40.45
N LEU A 366 34.48 -8.55 39.62
CA LEU A 366 33.77 -9.81 39.79
C LEU A 366 34.09 -10.70 38.59
N ALA A 367 34.89 -11.73 38.80
CA ALA A 367 35.30 -12.68 37.78
C ALA A 367 34.67 -14.05 38.04
N THR A 368 34.16 -14.67 36.97
CA THR A 368 33.65 -16.05 36.99
C THR A 368 34.22 -16.84 35.82
N THR A 369 34.12 -18.16 35.89
CA THR A 369 34.55 -19.05 34.79
C THR A 369 33.43 -20.02 34.42
N THR A 370 33.26 -20.25 33.11
CA THR A 370 32.40 -21.31 32.57
C THR A 370 33.15 -21.98 31.45
N GLN A 371 33.34 -23.31 31.51
CA GLN A 371 34.16 -24.06 30.55
C GLN A 371 35.57 -23.44 30.39
N ASN A 372 36.22 -23.09 31.50
CA ASN A 372 37.56 -22.49 31.55
C ASN A 372 37.70 -21.11 30.85
N LYS A 373 36.60 -20.45 30.50
CA LYS A 373 36.57 -19.12 29.90
C LYS A 373 36.26 -18.08 30.96
N ILE A 374 37.06 -17.03 31.01
CA ILE A 374 36.90 -15.95 31.99
C ILE A 374 35.79 -15.00 31.55
N THR A 375 34.94 -14.67 32.50
CA THR A 375 33.96 -13.58 32.41
C THR A 375 34.30 -12.53 33.46
N LEU A 376 34.27 -11.25 33.07
CA LEU A 376 34.45 -10.11 33.94
C LEU A 376 33.14 -9.32 34.06
N ASN A 377 32.80 -8.98 35.29
CA ASN A 377 31.72 -8.11 35.72
C ASN A 377 32.23 -7.15 36.79
N SER A 378 31.47 -6.11 37.08
CA SER A 378 31.78 -5.20 38.17
C SER A 378 30.55 -4.91 39.02
N ASN A 379 30.79 -4.42 40.24
CA ASN A 379 29.73 -3.90 41.11
C ASN A 379 29.71 -2.36 41.06
N GLY A 380 29.64 -1.79 39.84
CA GLY A 380 29.59 -0.34 39.64
C GLY A 380 30.96 0.37 39.55
N ALA A 381 32.01 -0.37 39.19
CA ALA A 381 33.36 0.19 38.93
C ALA A 381 33.81 -0.13 37.49
N ALA A 382 34.71 0.68 36.93
CA ALA A 382 35.37 0.35 35.67
C ALA A 382 36.50 -0.67 35.91
N ILE A 383 36.71 -1.57 34.96
CA ILE A 383 37.78 -2.55 34.92
C ILE A 383 38.72 -2.19 33.79
N THR A 384 39.96 -1.81 34.10
CA THR A 384 40.99 -1.53 33.10
C THR A 384 41.94 -2.70 33.05
N VAL A 385 41.96 -3.42 31.93
CA VAL A 385 42.90 -4.52 31.67
C VAL A 385 44.01 -4.02 30.76
N SER A 386 45.26 -4.23 31.14
CA SER A 386 46.43 -3.87 30.32
C SER A 386 47.51 -4.97 30.39
N GLY A 387 48.25 -5.16 29.31
CA GLY A 387 49.24 -6.22 29.17
C GLY A 387 49.54 -6.50 27.69
N SER A 388 50.54 -7.34 27.42
CA SER A 388 50.83 -7.76 26.04
C SER A 388 49.73 -8.69 25.52
N ASN A 389 49.46 -8.64 24.21
CA ASN A 389 48.42 -9.46 23.58
C ASN A 389 48.66 -10.97 23.77
N ASP A 390 49.92 -11.42 23.79
CA ASP A 390 50.25 -12.83 23.98
C ASP A 390 49.92 -13.30 25.42
N VAL A 391 50.23 -12.48 26.42
CA VAL A 391 49.94 -12.77 27.83
C VAL A 391 48.42 -12.78 28.06
N LEU A 392 47.73 -11.72 27.64
CA LEU A 392 46.28 -11.62 27.80
C LEU A 392 45.55 -12.72 27.04
N GLY A 393 46.00 -13.06 25.83
CA GLY A 393 45.46 -14.16 25.04
C GLY A 393 45.66 -15.54 25.67
N SER A 394 46.65 -15.73 26.54
CA SER A 394 46.87 -17.00 27.26
C SER A 394 45.82 -17.29 28.34
N VAL A 395 45.20 -16.24 28.88
CA VAL A 395 44.09 -16.30 29.84
C VAL A 395 42.75 -15.91 29.22
N GLY A 396 42.71 -15.73 27.90
CA GLY A 396 41.52 -15.32 27.18
C GLY A 396 41.02 -13.92 27.56
N LEU A 397 41.86 -13.00 28.00
CA LEU A 397 41.51 -11.59 28.23
C LEU A 397 41.93 -10.71 27.04
N LYS A 398 41.41 -9.49 26.99
CA LYS A 398 41.82 -8.46 26.03
C LYS A 398 42.09 -7.14 26.76
N ALA A 399 43.06 -6.38 26.27
CA ALA A 399 43.35 -5.05 26.82
C ALA A 399 42.18 -4.11 26.50
N GLY A 400 41.79 -3.31 27.48
CA GLY A 400 40.66 -2.38 27.34
C GLY A 400 40.18 -1.83 28.67
N LYS A 401 39.37 -0.77 28.59
CA LYS A 401 38.58 -0.27 29.71
C LYS A 401 37.16 -0.79 29.55
N TYR A 402 36.69 -1.54 30.53
CA TYR A 402 35.37 -2.13 30.58
C TYR A 402 34.59 -1.43 31.69
N SER A 403 33.59 -0.64 31.33
CA SER A 403 32.75 0.10 32.27
C SER A 403 31.33 -0.46 32.22
N ASP A 404 30.75 -0.63 33.41
CA ASP A 404 29.33 -0.91 33.52
C ASP A 404 28.51 0.29 33.05
N PHE A 405 27.31 0.02 32.52
CA PHE A 405 26.32 1.01 32.18
C PHE A 405 26.12 2.00 33.32
N SER A 406 26.11 1.54 34.58
CA SER A 406 25.88 2.41 35.75
C SER A 406 26.89 3.55 35.90
N VAL A 407 28.15 3.30 35.59
CA VAL A 407 29.21 4.33 35.63
C VAL A 407 29.02 5.32 34.49
N PHE A 408 28.75 4.80 33.29
CA PHE A 408 28.54 5.62 32.09
C PHE A 408 27.26 6.46 32.18
N GLN A 409 26.20 5.91 32.78
CA GLN A 409 24.93 6.56 32.99
C GLN A 409 25.08 7.80 33.90
N LYS A 410 25.79 7.63 35.02
CA LYS A 410 26.01 8.68 36.01
C LYS A 410 26.82 9.84 35.43
N ASN A 411 27.86 9.53 34.67
CA ASN A 411 28.84 10.53 34.22
C ASN A 411 28.44 11.18 32.88
N VAL A 412 27.89 10.39 31.96
CA VAL A 412 27.71 10.78 30.55
C VAL A 412 26.23 10.88 30.17
N LEU A 413 25.43 9.82 30.40
CA LEU A 413 24.10 9.72 29.77
C LEU A 413 23.04 10.65 30.35
N LYS A 414 23.11 11.06 31.63
CA LYS A 414 22.21 12.05 32.27
C LYS A 414 20.76 12.03 31.75
N ILE A 415 20.15 10.85 31.78
CA ILE A 415 18.93 10.53 31.04
C ILE A 415 17.73 11.24 31.67
N LYS A 416 16.97 11.97 30.85
CA LYS A 416 15.74 12.64 31.26
C LYS A 416 14.59 12.25 30.34
N ASN A 417 13.54 11.65 30.90
CA ASN A 417 12.32 11.37 30.16
C ASN A 417 11.53 12.67 29.95
N VAL A 418 11.14 12.94 28.71
CA VAL A 418 10.35 14.12 28.31
C VAL A 418 8.90 13.72 28.08
N GLN A 419 8.68 12.54 27.51
CA GLN A 419 7.36 11.97 27.30
C GLN A 419 7.46 10.46 27.52
N THR A 420 6.59 9.95 28.38
CA THR A 420 6.47 8.51 28.60
C THR A 420 5.56 7.90 27.55
N ALA A 421 5.95 6.76 26.97
CA ALA A 421 5.06 6.00 26.10
C ALA A 421 3.84 5.50 26.88
N THR A 422 2.66 5.63 26.28
CA THR A 422 1.40 5.21 26.89
C THR A 422 0.45 4.70 25.84
N ASP A 423 -0.45 3.80 26.23
CA ASP A 423 -1.58 3.39 25.41
C ASP A 423 -2.61 4.53 25.28
N SER A 424 -3.38 4.50 24.19
CA SER A 424 -4.63 5.23 24.09
C SER A 424 -5.69 4.54 24.93
N GLU A 425 -6.62 5.33 25.46
CA GLU A 425 -7.79 4.84 26.17
C GLU A 425 -9.02 5.56 25.65
N MET A 426 -10.07 4.80 25.34
CA MET A 426 -11.36 5.34 24.91
C MET A 426 -12.53 4.51 25.43
N SER A 427 -13.70 5.14 25.52
CA SER A 427 -14.97 4.44 25.68
C SER A 427 -15.56 4.15 24.30
N TYR A 428 -15.88 2.89 24.01
CA TYR A 428 -16.62 2.46 22.84
C TYR A 428 -18.01 1.98 23.30
N ASN A 429 -19.06 2.75 23.01
CA ASN A 429 -20.42 2.49 23.48
C ASN A 429 -20.51 2.23 25.01
N GLY A 430 -19.66 2.90 25.80
CA GLY A 430 -19.59 2.75 27.26
C GLY A 430 -18.52 1.76 27.76
N ALA A 431 -17.97 0.91 26.89
CA ALA A 431 -16.91 -0.03 27.27
C ALA A 431 -15.52 0.62 27.14
N ILE A 432 -14.70 0.55 28.19
CA ILE A 432 -13.34 1.10 28.17
C ILE A 432 -12.41 0.15 27.40
N ILE A 433 -11.68 0.70 26.44
CA ILE A 433 -10.76 -0.02 25.57
C ILE A 433 -9.42 0.71 25.57
N LYS A 434 -8.32 -0.06 25.69
CA LYS A 434 -6.94 0.41 25.58
C LYS A 434 -6.27 -0.15 24.32
N ARG A 435 -5.43 0.64 23.66
CA ARG A 435 -4.66 0.24 22.48
C ARG A 435 -3.29 0.91 22.46
N ALA A 436 -2.30 0.22 21.91
CA ALA A 436 -0.95 0.77 21.74
C ALA A 436 -0.89 1.92 20.72
N SER A 437 -1.90 2.09 19.85
CA SER A 437 -1.92 3.07 18.75
C SER A 437 -3.15 3.98 18.81
N ASN A 438 -3.01 5.19 18.25
CA ASN A 438 -4.14 6.09 17.99
C ASN A 438 -4.96 5.69 16.76
N THR A 439 -4.52 4.68 15.99
CA THR A 439 -5.33 4.07 14.93
C THR A 439 -5.84 2.73 15.45
N VAL A 440 -7.17 2.59 15.51
CA VAL A 440 -7.88 1.44 16.05
C VAL A 440 -8.75 0.84 14.95
N ASP A 441 -8.42 -0.37 14.52
CA ASP A 441 -9.07 -1.09 13.41
C ASP A 441 -9.49 -2.53 13.77
N ASP A 442 -9.36 -2.90 15.04
CA ASP A 442 -9.49 -4.27 15.53
C ASP A 442 -10.71 -4.48 16.46
N ILE A 443 -11.52 -3.45 16.70
CA ILE A 443 -12.73 -3.57 17.55
C ILE A 443 -13.86 -4.23 16.77
N VAL A 444 -14.15 -3.71 15.58
CA VAL A 444 -15.17 -4.25 14.67
C VAL A 444 -14.56 -4.34 13.29
N GLY A 445 -14.65 -5.52 12.67
CA GLY A 445 -14.13 -5.74 11.32
C GLY A 445 -14.67 -4.72 10.33
N GLY A 446 -13.77 -3.98 9.68
CA GLY A 446 -14.09 -2.98 8.68
C GLY A 446 -14.33 -1.56 9.20
N LEU A 447 -14.24 -1.30 10.51
CA LEU A 447 -14.26 0.06 11.07
C LEU A 447 -12.86 0.45 11.51
N THR A 448 -12.33 1.54 10.95
CA THR A 448 -11.07 2.15 11.40
C THR A 448 -11.35 3.49 12.05
N ILE A 449 -10.88 3.67 13.28
CA ILE A 449 -11.03 4.88 14.09
C ILE A 449 -9.63 5.46 14.33
N ASN A 450 -9.43 6.73 14.00
CA ASN A 450 -8.20 7.48 14.26
C ASN A 450 -8.48 8.51 15.35
N LEU A 451 -7.87 8.33 16.52
CA LEU A 451 -7.96 9.24 17.66
C LEU A 451 -7.09 10.47 17.38
N GLN A 452 -7.64 11.66 17.56
CA GLN A 452 -6.99 12.94 17.24
C GLN A 452 -6.74 13.78 18.47
N LYS A 453 -7.70 13.84 19.39
CA LYS A 453 -7.62 14.58 20.65
C LYS A 453 -8.49 13.91 21.72
N ILE A 454 -8.26 14.30 22.97
CA ILE A 454 -9.10 13.90 24.09
C ILE A 454 -10.48 14.55 23.92
N SER A 455 -11.53 13.77 24.14
CA SER A 455 -12.93 14.24 24.10
C SER A 455 -13.21 15.19 25.27
N GLU A 456 -14.16 16.10 25.08
CA GLU A 456 -14.73 16.82 26.22
C GLU A 456 -15.50 15.84 27.11
N GLU A 457 -15.30 15.92 28.42
CA GLU A 457 -15.90 14.99 29.38
C GLU A 457 -17.43 14.95 29.24
N GLY A 458 -17.99 13.75 29.10
CA GLY A 458 -19.43 13.54 28.94
C GLY A 458 -19.99 13.93 27.57
N LYS A 459 -19.12 14.27 26.60
CA LYS A 459 -19.50 14.60 25.21
C LYS A 459 -18.76 13.68 24.22
N PRO A 460 -19.23 12.43 24.06
CA PRO A 460 -18.65 11.52 23.08
C PRO A 460 -18.88 12.02 21.65
N ASP A 461 -17.94 11.71 20.76
CA ASP A 461 -18.14 11.81 19.32
C ASP A 461 -19.04 10.65 18.87
N ILE A 462 -20.01 10.94 18.00
CA ILE A 462 -20.88 9.93 17.40
C ILE A 462 -20.37 9.64 15.99
N ILE A 463 -19.95 8.41 15.75
CA ILE A 463 -19.63 7.88 14.42
C ILE A 463 -20.90 7.26 13.85
N SER A 464 -21.50 7.92 12.85
CA SER A 464 -22.67 7.43 12.12
C SER A 464 -22.26 6.78 10.81
N ILE A 465 -22.53 5.48 10.69
CA ILE A 465 -22.27 4.69 9.49
C ILE A 465 -23.58 4.50 8.76
N THR A 466 -23.70 5.03 7.55
CA THR A 466 -24.94 4.99 6.74
C THR A 466 -24.69 4.39 5.36
N PRO A 467 -25.72 3.91 4.64
CA PRO A 467 -25.59 3.52 3.24
C PRO A 467 -25.15 4.72 2.39
N ASN A 468 -24.20 4.52 1.47
CA ASN A 468 -23.80 5.57 0.52
C ASN A 468 -24.78 5.63 -0.65
N THR A 469 -25.89 6.35 -0.47
CA THR A 469 -26.92 6.52 -1.51
C THR A 469 -26.57 7.62 -2.52
N GLU A 470 -25.76 8.61 -2.11
CA GLU A 470 -25.38 9.75 -2.93
C GLU A 470 -24.58 9.35 -4.17
N ASP A 471 -23.65 8.41 -4.03
CA ASP A 471 -22.84 7.96 -5.17
C ASP A 471 -23.66 7.14 -6.17
N ILE A 472 -24.70 6.43 -5.71
CA ILE A 472 -25.66 5.76 -6.59
C ILE A 472 -26.46 6.80 -7.39
N VAL A 473 -26.92 7.87 -6.74
CA VAL A 473 -27.64 8.98 -7.39
C VAL A 473 -26.77 9.62 -8.49
N LYS A 474 -25.51 9.94 -8.18
CA LYS A 474 -24.56 10.51 -9.16
C LYS A 474 -24.35 9.59 -10.35
N GLU A 475 -24.18 8.29 -10.11
CA GLU A 475 -23.94 7.32 -11.17
C GLU A 475 -25.15 7.18 -12.11
N VAL A 476 -26.39 7.27 -11.58
CA VAL A 476 -27.60 7.33 -12.39
C VAL A 476 -27.69 8.62 -13.20
N GLN A 477 -27.30 9.77 -12.64
CA GLN A 477 -27.28 11.05 -13.37
C GLN A 477 -26.34 10.98 -14.58
N GLU A 478 -25.12 10.46 -14.39
CA GLU A 478 -24.17 10.28 -15.49
C GLU A 478 -24.66 9.25 -16.51
N PHE A 479 -25.29 8.15 -16.08
CA PHE A 479 -25.94 7.21 -17.00
C PHE A 479 -26.99 7.90 -17.89
N VAL A 480 -27.90 8.68 -17.31
CA VAL A 480 -28.97 9.39 -18.04
C VAL A 480 -28.37 10.37 -19.06
N LYS A 481 -27.33 11.11 -18.65
CA LYS A 481 -26.60 12.04 -19.52
C LYS A 481 -25.96 11.32 -20.71
N VAL A 482 -25.16 10.28 -20.44
CA VAL A 482 -24.46 9.53 -21.49
C VAL A 482 -25.44 8.82 -22.41
N TYR A 483 -26.57 8.32 -21.89
CA TYR A 483 -27.65 7.77 -22.70
C TYR A 483 -28.21 8.83 -23.68
N ASN A 484 -28.51 10.04 -23.19
CA ASN A 484 -29.05 11.13 -24.00
C ASN A 484 -28.03 11.69 -25.01
N GLU A 485 -26.73 11.51 -24.79
CA GLU A 485 -25.69 11.79 -25.79
C GLU A 485 -25.54 10.68 -26.84
N THR A 486 -25.86 9.44 -26.48
CA THR A 486 -25.69 8.25 -27.33
C THR A 486 -26.84 8.10 -28.33
N VAL A 487 -28.09 8.30 -27.90
CA VAL A 487 -29.27 8.11 -28.75
C VAL A 487 -29.26 8.99 -30.01
N PRO A 488 -28.94 10.30 -29.96
CA PRO A 488 -28.87 11.14 -31.16
C PRO A 488 -27.81 10.66 -32.17
N LYS A 489 -26.68 10.12 -31.69
CA LYS A 489 -25.62 9.57 -32.57
C LYS A 489 -26.12 8.33 -33.30
N LEU A 490 -26.81 7.42 -32.59
CA LEU A 490 -27.45 6.27 -33.22
C LEU A 490 -28.53 6.68 -34.22
N ASP A 491 -29.28 7.74 -33.93
CA ASP A 491 -30.30 8.27 -34.84
C ASP A 491 -29.69 8.87 -36.11
N ALA A 492 -28.65 9.68 -35.99
CA ALA A 492 -27.98 10.33 -37.12
C ALA A 492 -27.48 9.31 -38.16
N VAL A 493 -27.02 8.15 -37.69
CA VAL A 493 -26.45 7.11 -38.57
C VAL A 493 -27.49 6.08 -39.05
N THR A 494 -28.68 6.02 -38.46
CA THR A 494 -29.69 5.00 -38.82
C THR A 494 -30.98 5.55 -39.43
N LYS A 495 -31.34 6.81 -39.17
CA LYS A 495 -32.60 7.39 -39.66
C LYS A 495 -32.47 7.94 -41.08
N PHE A 496 -33.60 8.01 -41.77
CA PHE A 496 -33.72 8.76 -43.01
C PHE A 496 -33.92 10.23 -42.71
N ASP A 497 -33.12 11.08 -43.35
CA ASP A 497 -33.26 12.53 -43.30
C ASP A 497 -34.17 12.98 -44.46
N PRO A 498 -35.37 13.53 -44.16
CA PRO A 498 -36.31 13.98 -45.18
C PRO A 498 -35.83 15.22 -45.95
N ASP A 499 -34.96 16.04 -45.35
CA ASP A 499 -34.49 17.29 -45.95
C ASP A 499 -33.40 17.00 -46.98
N THR A 500 -32.44 16.15 -46.63
CA THR A 500 -31.37 15.74 -47.55
C THR A 500 -31.76 14.57 -48.46
N LYS A 501 -32.92 13.94 -48.21
CA LYS A 501 -33.41 12.70 -48.85
C LYS A 501 -32.39 11.57 -48.82
N ARG A 502 -31.55 11.53 -47.78
CA ARG A 502 -30.50 10.52 -47.59
C ARG A 502 -30.71 9.78 -46.28
N GLY A 503 -30.52 8.47 -46.31
CA GLY A 503 -30.39 7.69 -45.09
C GLY A 503 -29.03 7.93 -44.43
N GLY A 504 -28.99 7.87 -43.10
CA GLY A 504 -27.74 7.67 -42.37
C GLY A 504 -26.99 6.44 -42.89
N VAL A 505 -25.68 6.41 -42.68
CA VAL A 505 -24.77 5.41 -43.28
C VAL A 505 -25.13 3.96 -42.95
N PHE A 506 -25.88 3.74 -41.86
CA PHE A 506 -26.34 2.45 -41.34
C PHE A 506 -27.86 2.27 -41.39
N ASN A 507 -28.58 3.01 -42.23
CA ASN A 507 -30.04 2.92 -42.37
C ASN A 507 -30.56 1.52 -42.76
N THR A 508 -29.70 0.67 -43.33
CA THR A 508 -30.01 -0.72 -43.74
C THR A 508 -29.35 -1.76 -42.85
N GLU A 509 -28.51 -1.36 -41.88
CA GLU A 509 -27.84 -2.29 -40.97
C GLU A 509 -28.74 -2.64 -39.79
N SER A 510 -29.26 -3.87 -39.79
CA SER A 510 -30.15 -4.36 -38.74
C SER A 510 -29.52 -4.32 -37.35
N LEU A 511 -28.23 -4.68 -37.24
CA LEU A 511 -27.48 -4.67 -35.99
C LEU A 511 -27.49 -3.28 -35.35
N ILE A 512 -27.13 -2.22 -36.09
CA ILE A 512 -27.07 -0.86 -35.55
C ILE A 512 -28.47 -0.32 -35.24
N ARG A 513 -29.46 -0.68 -36.07
CA ARG A 513 -30.86 -0.30 -35.86
C ARG A 513 -31.51 -0.95 -34.63
N SER A 514 -31.05 -2.14 -34.20
CA SER A 514 -31.63 -2.84 -33.04
C SER A 514 -31.11 -2.31 -31.71
N ILE A 515 -29.94 -1.68 -31.66
CA ILE A 515 -29.30 -1.22 -30.42
C ILE A 515 -30.23 -0.36 -29.56
N ARG A 516 -30.85 0.67 -30.16
CA ARG A 516 -31.76 1.56 -29.43
C ARG A 516 -33.01 0.83 -28.91
N PRO A 517 -33.81 0.10 -29.73
CA PRO A 517 -34.97 -0.61 -29.20
C PRO A 517 -34.61 -1.66 -28.15
N ASP A 518 -33.49 -2.36 -28.28
CA ASP A 518 -33.02 -3.35 -27.29
C ASP A 518 -32.74 -2.68 -25.93
N ILE A 519 -32.03 -1.53 -25.94
CA ILE A 519 -31.76 -0.75 -24.73
C ILE A 519 -33.06 -0.16 -24.14
N ASN A 520 -33.95 0.39 -24.97
CA ASN A 520 -35.23 0.95 -24.52
C ASN A 520 -36.12 -0.11 -23.88
N GLN A 521 -36.16 -1.31 -24.45
CA GLN A 521 -36.92 -2.43 -23.89
C GLN A 521 -36.39 -2.82 -22.51
N ALA A 522 -35.06 -2.84 -22.32
CA ALA A 522 -34.47 -3.13 -21.02
C ALA A 522 -34.79 -2.03 -19.99
N ILE A 523 -34.68 -0.74 -20.36
CA ILE A 523 -34.98 0.42 -19.50
C ILE A 523 -36.44 0.42 -19.04
N THR A 524 -37.37 0.11 -19.95
CA THR A 524 -38.81 0.15 -19.69
C THR A 524 -39.34 -1.15 -19.07
N GLN A 525 -38.47 -2.13 -18.83
CA GLN A 525 -38.85 -3.39 -18.23
C GLN A 525 -39.33 -3.20 -16.80
N ARG A 526 -40.37 -3.96 -16.44
CA ARG A 526 -40.84 -4.09 -15.07
C ARG A 526 -40.21 -5.34 -14.45
N ILE A 527 -39.70 -5.20 -13.22
CA ILE A 527 -39.22 -6.31 -12.42
C ILE A 527 -40.31 -6.67 -11.42
N THR A 528 -40.66 -7.94 -11.37
CA THR A 528 -41.56 -8.49 -10.37
C THR A 528 -40.72 -9.16 -9.28
N SER A 529 -40.87 -8.70 -8.04
CA SER A 529 -40.31 -9.36 -6.85
C SER A 529 -41.45 -9.67 -5.89
N GLY A 530 -41.84 -10.94 -5.80
CA GLY A 530 -43.06 -11.35 -5.09
C GLY A 530 -44.32 -10.77 -5.75
N THR A 531 -45.11 -10.01 -4.98
CA THR A 531 -46.34 -9.33 -5.46
C THR A 531 -46.09 -7.91 -5.94
N GLU A 532 -44.88 -7.36 -5.76
CA GLU A 532 -44.57 -6.00 -6.14
C GLU A 532 -43.96 -5.94 -7.56
N VAL A 533 -44.54 -5.07 -8.38
CA VAL A 533 -44.01 -4.73 -9.71
C VAL A 533 -43.30 -3.38 -9.59
N LYS A 534 -42.02 -3.34 -10.00
CA LYS A 534 -41.16 -2.14 -9.91
C LYS A 534 -40.52 -1.82 -11.26
N SER A 535 -40.23 -0.55 -11.48
CA SER A 535 -39.60 -0.03 -12.70
C SER A 535 -38.70 1.14 -12.39
N LEU A 536 -37.86 1.56 -13.34
CA LEU A 536 -37.06 2.78 -13.19
C LEU A 536 -37.91 4.05 -13.01
N MET A 537 -39.19 4.04 -13.43
CA MET A 537 -40.12 5.16 -13.22
C MET A 537 -40.42 5.41 -11.74
N ASP A 538 -40.37 4.37 -10.91
CA ASP A 538 -40.54 4.48 -9.45
C ASP A 538 -39.38 5.26 -8.82
N TYR A 539 -38.22 5.26 -9.48
CA TYR A 539 -37.01 5.98 -9.11
C TYR A 539 -36.85 7.30 -9.91
N GLY A 540 -37.89 7.76 -10.60
CA GLY A 540 -37.89 9.04 -11.30
C GLY A 540 -37.17 9.04 -12.65
N ILE A 541 -36.83 7.87 -13.20
CA ILE A 541 -36.23 7.74 -14.53
C ILE A 541 -37.32 7.32 -15.51
N SER A 542 -37.54 8.11 -16.54
CA SER A 542 -38.56 7.83 -17.56
C SER A 542 -38.05 8.09 -18.96
N LEU A 543 -38.70 7.47 -19.94
CA LEU A 543 -38.40 7.59 -21.35
C LEU A 543 -39.64 8.14 -22.07
N ASN A 544 -39.47 9.17 -22.89
CA ASN A 544 -40.57 9.69 -23.71
C ASN A 544 -40.69 8.96 -25.06
N ASP A 545 -41.72 9.28 -25.84
CA ASP A 545 -41.98 8.68 -27.16
C ASP A 545 -40.84 8.88 -28.17
N LYS A 546 -39.98 9.89 -27.96
CA LYS A 546 -38.79 10.18 -28.77
C LYS A 546 -37.54 9.45 -28.28
N SER A 547 -37.67 8.55 -27.29
CA SER A 547 -36.55 7.85 -26.65
C SER A 547 -35.57 8.76 -25.91
N VAL A 548 -36.01 9.96 -25.49
CA VAL A 548 -35.22 10.85 -24.63
C VAL A 548 -35.52 10.49 -23.18
N MET A 549 -34.45 10.33 -22.38
CA MET A 549 -34.55 9.98 -20.98
C MET A 549 -34.63 11.23 -20.12
N SER A 550 -35.57 11.25 -19.18
CA SER A 550 -35.67 12.28 -18.13
C SER A 550 -35.42 11.68 -16.76
N LEU A 551 -34.82 12.47 -15.88
CA LEU A 551 -34.53 12.10 -14.50
C LEU A 551 -35.08 13.16 -13.53
N ASP A 552 -35.93 12.71 -12.61
CA ASP A 552 -36.28 13.44 -11.40
C ASP A 552 -35.31 13.05 -10.27
N VAL A 553 -34.32 13.90 -10.04
CA VAL A 553 -33.28 13.68 -9.02
C VAL A 553 -33.87 13.66 -7.61
N GLY A 554 -34.89 14.47 -7.33
CA GLY A 554 -35.52 14.52 -6.01
C GLY A 554 -36.25 13.21 -5.70
N LYS A 555 -36.99 12.68 -6.67
CA LYS A 555 -37.65 11.38 -6.56
C LYS A 555 -36.65 10.23 -6.45
N LEU A 556 -35.58 10.26 -7.25
CA LEU A 556 -34.51 9.26 -7.18
C LEU A 556 -33.85 9.22 -5.80
N SER A 557 -33.38 10.36 -5.31
CA SER A 557 -32.73 10.46 -3.99
C SER A 557 -33.66 10.02 -2.87
N SER A 558 -34.94 10.41 -2.92
CA SER A 558 -35.94 10.02 -1.92
C SER A 558 -36.21 8.51 -1.95
N ALA A 559 -36.37 7.93 -3.14
CA ALA A 559 -36.65 6.50 -3.30
C ALA A 559 -35.48 5.62 -2.85
N ILE A 560 -34.24 6.00 -3.19
CA ILE A 560 -33.04 5.24 -2.78
C ILE A 560 -32.83 5.36 -1.27
N SER A 561 -32.93 6.55 -0.69
CA SER A 561 -32.70 6.75 0.75
C SER A 561 -33.78 6.13 1.63
N ALA A 562 -35.02 6.04 1.15
CA ALA A 562 -36.10 5.38 1.88
C ALA A 562 -35.90 3.85 1.97
N ASP A 563 -35.40 3.22 0.91
CA ASP A 563 -35.16 1.78 0.89
C ASP A 563 -33.98 1.41 -0.06
N PRO A 564 -32.73 1.51 0.43
CA PRO A 564 -31.54 1.22 -0.38
C PRO A 564 -31.48 -0.23 -0.86
N GLU A 565 -32.01 -1.16 -0.06
CA GLU A 565 -32.05 -2.58 -0.38
C GLU A 565 -32.98 -2.85 -1.56
N LYS A 566 -34.12 -2.17 -1.61
CA LYS A 566 -35.04 -2.21 -2.74
C LYS A 566 -34.44 -1.56 -3.99
N ALA A 567 -33.73 -0.44 -3.83
CA ALA A 567 -32.99 0.16 -4.95
C ALA A 567 -31.97 -0.83 -5.55
N LYS A 568 -31.20 -1.53 -4.71
CA LYS A 568 -30.30 -2.60 -5.14
C LYS A 568 -31.04 -3.71 -5.89
N GLN A 569 -32.16 -4.18 -5.38
CA GLN A 569 -32.97 -5.22 -6.03
C GLN A 569 -33.45 -4.81 -7.43
N VAL A 570 -33.79 -3.53 -7.63
CA VAL A 570 -34.26 -3.03 -8.93
C VAL A 570 -33.09 -2.77 -9.87
N PHE A 571 -31.98 -2.22 -9.38
CA PHE A 571 -30.86 -1.79 -10.21
C PHE A 571 -29.94 -2.96 -10.57
N TYR A 572 -29.47 -3.66 -9.55
CA TYR A 572 -28.55 -4.80 -9.66
C TYR A 572 -29.28 -6.13 -9.83
N GLY A 573 -30.31 -6.35 -9.01
CA GLY A 573 -31.01 -7.64 -8.92
C GLY A 573 -30.94 -8.23 -7.52
N GLY A 574 -31.44 -9.45 -7.38
CA GLY A 574 -31.55 -10.11 -6.08
C GLY A 574 -31.83 -11.60 -6.23
N GLU A 575 -32.27 -12.20 -5.13
CA GLU A 575 -32.67 -13.60 -5.08
C GLU A 575 -34.13 -13.68 -4.63
N THR A 576 -34.91 -14.54 -5.28
CA THR A 576 -36.25 -14.90 -4.85
C THR A 576 -36.28 -16.36 -4.42
N LYS A 577 -37.09 -16.65 -3.41
CA LYS A 577 -37.34 -18.02 -2.97
C LYS A 577 -38.55 -18.56 -3.72
N ASP A 578 -38.40 -19.68 -4.42
CA ASP A 578 -39.54 -20.35 -5.05
C ASP A 578 -40.40 -21.10 -4.02
N SER A 579 -41.53 -21.64 -4.48
CA SER A 579 -42.48 -22.40 -3.65
C SER A 579 -41.88 -23.67 -3.03
N SER A 580 -40.74 -24.15 -3.53
CA SER A 580 -39.98 -25.27 -2.98
C SER A 580 -38.93 -24.84 -1.95
N GLY A 581 -38.76 -23.54 -1.75
CA GLY A 581 -37.81 -22.97 -0.81
C GLY A 581 -36.41 -22.74 -1.40
N LYS A 582 -36.22 -22.91 -2.71
CA LYS A 582 -34.93 -22.72 -3.38
C LYS A 582 -34.74 -21.25 -3.80
N PHE A 583 -33.53 -20.73 -3.60
CA PHE A 583 -33.15 -19.39 -4.03
C PHE A 583 -32.83 -19.39 -5.53
N ASN A 584 -33.50 -18.51 -6.28
CA ASN A 584 -33.27 -18.26 -7.69
C ASN A 584 -32.89 -16.79 -7.87
N ARG A 585 -31.74 -16.55 -8.50
CA ARG A 585 -31.25 -15.21 -8.80
C ARG A 585 -32.03 -14.60 -9.96
N TYR A 586 -32.34 -13.31 -9.86
CA TYR A 586 -32.86 -12.50 -10.97
C TYR A 586 -32.01 -11.24 -11.16
N ASP A 587 -31.89 -10.82 -12.42
CA ASP A 587 -31.14 -9.62 -12.78
C ASP A 587 -31.99 -8.36 -12.71
N GLY A 588 -31.38 -7.31 -12.16
CA GLY A 588 -31.88 -5.95 -12.15
C GLY A 588 -31.86 -5.28 -13.52
N ILE A 589 -32.42 -4.09 -13.61
CA ILE A 589 -32.56 -3.36 -14.87
C ILE A 589 -31.18 -2.99 -15.44
N PHE A 590 -30.27 -2.48 -14.60
CA PHE A 590 -28.93 -2.13 -15.04
C PHE A 590 -28.07 -3.35 -15.36
N ALA A 591 -28.27 -4.48 -14.68
CA ALA A 591 -27.61 -5.74 -15.04
C ALA A 591 -28.00 -6.21 -16.45
N LYS A 592 -29.28 -6.11 -16.82
CA LYS A 592 -29.76 -6.45 -18.17
C LYS A 592 -29.26 -5.48 -19.23
N ILE A 593 -29.28 -4.18 -18.95
CA ILE A 593 -28.73 -3.17 -19.87
C ILE A 593 -27.23 -3.42 -20.06
N ASN A 594 -26.48 -3.68 -18.97
CA ASN A 594 -25.07 -3.99 -19.04
C ASN A 594 -24.78 -5.24 -19.86
N SER A 595 -25.61 -6.29 -19.74
CA SER A 595 -25.50 -7.50 -20.55
C SER A 595 -25.69 -7.23 -22.05
N ILE A 596 -26.73 -6.46 -22.42
CA ILE A 596 -26.97 -6.05 -23.82
C ILE A 596 -25.77 -5.26 -24.38
N LEU A 597 -25.24 -4.32 -23.59
CA LEU A 597 -24.10 -3.51 -24.01
C LEU A 597 -22.80 -4.33 -24.07
N ALA A 598 -22.62 -5.29 -23.16
CA ALA A 598 -21.48 -6.21 -23.17
C ALA A 598 -21.46 -7.06 -24.44
N ASP A 599 -22.60 -7.62 -24.84
CA ASP A 599 -22.73 -8.37 -26.10
C ASP A 599 -22.35 -7.54 -27.34
N LEU A 600 -22.54 -6.22 -27.28
CA LEU A 600 -22.23 -5.32 -28.39
C LEU A 600 -20.74 -4.95 -28.45
N VAL A 601 -20.11 -4.67 -27.30
CA VAL A 601 -18.78 -4.02 -27.23
C VAL A 601 -17.69 -4.81 -26.50
N GLU A 602 -18.02 -5.83 -25.71
CA GLU A 602 -17.06 -6.52 -24.83
C GLU A 602 -16.68 -7.92 -25.36
N GLY A 603 -15.38 -8.22 -25.29
CA GLY A 603 -14.85 -9.53 -25.65
C GLY A 603 -14.48 -9.71 -27.13
N GLY A 604 -13.87 -10.85 -27.43
CA GLY A 604 -13.36 -11.18 -28.77
C GLY A 604 -14.47 -11.32 -29.83
N ASN A 605 -15.66 -11.74 -29.41
CA ASN A 605 -16.82 -12.02 -30.25
C ASN A 605 -17.93 -10.96 -30.15
N ALA A 606 -17.60 -9.78 -29.62
CA ALA A 606 -18.54 -8.65 -29.55
C ALA A 606 -19.16 -8.38 -30.92
N LYS A 607 -20.46 -8.10 -30.98
CA LYS A 607 -21.20 -7.95 -32.25
C LYS A 607 -20.63 -6.82 -33.11
N LEU A 608 -20.27 -5.67 -32.51
CA LEU A 608 -19.71 -4.55 -33.26
C LEU A 608 -18.30 -4.84 -33.77
N LYS A 609 -17.50 -5.60 -33.02
CA LYS A 609 -16.17 -6.04 -33.47
C LYS A 609 -16.26 -7.01 -34.64
N THR A 610 -17.23 -7.93 -34.61
CA THR A 610 -17.49 -8.85 -35.73
C THR A 610 -17.95 -8.09 -36.97
N PHE A 611 -18.78 -7.05 -36.78
CA PHE A 611 -19.19 -6.16 -37.87
C PHE A 611 -18.01 -5.34 -38.42
N GLU A 612 -17.14 -4.81 -37.56
CA GLU A 612 -15.90 -4.12 -37.95
C GLU A 612 -14.99 -5.03 -38.80
N GLN A 613 -14.80 -6.29 -38.39
CA GLN A 613 -14.03 -7.28 -39.16
C GLN A 613 -14.65 -7.54 -40.54
N THR A 614 -15.98 -7.53 -40.64
CA THR A 614 -16.69 -7.66 -41.91
C THR A 614 -16.42 -6.47 -42.81
N LEU A 615 -16.53 -5.24 -42.29
CA LEU A 615 -16.20 -4.02 -43.03
C LEU A 615 -14.74 -4.01 -43.50
N ASN A 616 -13.81 -4.43 -42.64
CA ASN A 616 -12.38 -4.54 -42.98
C ASN A 616 -12.12 -5.55 -44.11
N ARG A 617 -12.82 -6.69 -44.11
CA ARG A 617 -12.72 -7.69 -45.19
C ARG A 617 -13.33 -7.16 -46.49
N GLU A 618 -14.47 -6.49 -46.42
CA GLU A 618 -15.07 -5.83 -47.59
C GLU A 618 -14.14 -4.78 -48.20
N LEU A 619 -13.52 -3.93 -47.37
CA LEU A 619 -12.57 -2.93 -47.85
C LEU A 619 -11.36 -3.58 -48.55
N LYS A 620 -10.84 -4.68 -48.02
CA LYS A 620 -9.77 -5.46 -48.68
C LYS A 620 -10.23 -6.01 -50.04
N ASN A 621 -11.46 -6.53 -50.11
CA ASN A 621 -12.03 -7.04 -51.36
C ASN A 621 -12.20 -5.92 -52.39
N TYR A 622 -12.75 -4.77 -52.00
CA TYR A 622 -12.89 -3.62 -52.89
C TYR A 622 -11.54 -3.07 -53.38
N ASN A 623 -10.51 -3.04 -52.53
CA ASN A 623 -9.14 -2.71 -52.97
C ASN A 623 -8.65 -3.69 -54.05
N SER A 624 -8.83 -4.99 -53.84
CA SER A 624 -8.44 -5.99 -54.84
C SER A 624 -9.24 -5.88 -56.14
N GLU A 625 -10.55 -5.61 -56.06
CA GLU A 625 -11.40 -5.35 -57.23
C GLU A 625 -10.94 -4.12 -58.01
N LYS A 626 -10.62 -3.03 -57.31
CA LYS A 626 -10.07 -1.80 -57.90
C LYS A 626 -8.76 -2.06 -58.63
N ASP A 627 -7.83 -2.77 -58.00
CA ASP A 627 -6.53 -3.10 -58.61
C ASP A 627 -6.67 -3.98 -59.85
N LYS A 628 -7.57 -4.97 -59.80
CA LYS A 628 -7.87 -5.82 -60.97
C LYS A 628 -8.49 -5.00 -62.10
N ALA A 629 -9.46 -4.15 -61.80
CA ALA A 629 -10.10 -3.28 -62.78
C ALA A 629 -9.08 -2.35 -63.44
N LYS A 630 -8.18 -1.73 -62.66
CA LYS A 630 -7.09 -0.89 -63.17
C LYS A 630 -6.12 -1.68 -64.06
N LYS A 631 -5.64 -2.84 -63.61
CA LYS A 631 -4.75 -3.69 -64.43
C LYS A 631 -5.39 -4.14 -65.74
N MET A 632 -6.68 -4.48 -65.73
CA MET A 632 -7.41 -4.84 -66.95
C MET A 632 -7.54 -3.65 -67.90
N LEU A 633 -7.83 -2.46 -67.36
CA LEU A 633 -7.90 -1.23 -68.13
C LEU A 633 -6.53 -0.92 -68.76
N ASP A 634 -5.46 -0.90 -67.96
CA ASP A 634 -4.12 -0.61 -68.44
C ASP A 634 -3.68 -1.61 -69.51
N ALA A 635 -3.84 -2.92 -69.29
CA ALA A 635 -3.49 -3.94 -70.28
C ALA A 635 -4.25 -3.78 -71.61
N ARG A 636 -5.54 -3.41 -71.54
CA ARG A 636 -6.36 -3.15 -72.73
C ARG A 636 -5.82 -1.95 -73.52
N TYR A 637 -5.50 -0.85 -72.84
CA TYR A 637 -5.02 0.37 -73.48
C TYR A 637 -3.55 0.27 -73.91
N ASP A 638 -2.70 -0.49 -73.22
CA ASP A 638 -1.35 -0.82 -73.65
C ASP A 638 -1.37 -1.64 -74.94
N THR A 639 -2.26 -2.65 -75.02
CA THR A 639 -2.46 -3.43 -76.25
C THR A 639 -2.95 -2.53 -77.38
N MET A 640 -3.86 -1.60 -77.09
CA MET A 640 -4.37 -0.64 -78.08
C MET A 640 -3.28 0.32 -78.56
N ALA A 641 -2.42 0.80 -77.67
CA ALA A 641 -1.27 1.63 -78.01
C ALA A 641 -0.24 0.89 -78.86
N GLN A 642 0.08 -0.37 -78.52
CA GLN A 642 0.95 -1.23 -79.35
C GLN A 642 0.39 -1.43 -80.76
N ARG A 643 -0.93 -1.71 -80.87
CA ARG A 643 -1.59 -1.83 -82.17
C ARG A 643 -1.53 -0.52 -82.95
N PHE A 644 -1.81 0.60 -82.30
CA PHE A 644 -1.75 1.93 -82.91
C PHE A 644 -0.34 2.22 -83.46
N ALA A 645 0.71 2.01 -82.66
CA ALA A 645 2.10 2.15 -83.11
C ALA A 645 2.46 1.22 -84.28
N SER A 646 1.99 -0.03 -84.27
CA SER A 646 2.22 -0.97 -85.38
C SER A 646 1.50 -0.56 -86.67
N PHE A 647 0.34 0.07 -86.56
CA PHE A 647 -0.38 0.62 -87.70
C PHE A 647 0.32 1.88 -88.23
N ASP A 648 0.82 2.75 -87.37
CA ASP A 648 1.63 3.90 -87.76
C ASP A 648 2.89 3.47 -88.53
N GLU A 649 3.58 2.41 -88.06
CA GLU A 649 4.74 1.86 -88.76
C GLU A 649 4.36 1.28 -90.14
N GLN A 650 3.24 0.56 -90.24
CA GLN A 650 2.74 0.04 -91.51
C GLN A 650 2.34 1.15 -92.47
N ILE A 651 1.70 2.22 -91.98
CA ILE A 651 1.35 3.40 -92.77
C ILE A 651 2.62 4.10 -93.24
N ALA A 652 3.63 4.24 -92.39
CA ALA A 652 4.93 4.80 -92.78
C ALA A 652 5.61 3.93 -93.86
N LYS A 653 5.61 2.61 -93.74
CA LYS A 653 6.11 1.68 -94.77
C LYS A 653 5.32 1.75 -96.07
N ALA A 654 3.99 1.82 -95.99
CA ALA A 654 3.11 1.96 -97.14
C ALA A 654 3.34 3.29 -97.85
N ASN A 655 3.46 4.40 -97.10
CA ASN A 655 3.80 5.71 -97.64
C ASN A 655 5.20 5.72 -98.27
N ASN A 656 6.19 5.07 -97.64
CA ASN A 656 7.53 4.94 -98.23
C ASN A 656 7.51 4.08 -99.50
N SER A 657 6.75 2.99 -99.52
CA SER A 657 6.58 2.14 -100.70
C SER A 657 5.85 2.87 -101.81
N PHE A 658 4.82 3.64 -101.47
CA PHE A 658 4.09 4.48 -102.40
C PHE A 658 4.98 5.58 -102.97
N ASN A 659 5.79 6.23 -102.14
CA ASN A 659 6.79 7.21 -102.58
C ASN A 659 7.86 6.56 -103.46
N ALA A 660 8.30 5.33 -103.17
CA ALA A 660 9.26 4.60 -103.98
C ALA A 660 8.67 4.19 -105.34
N VAL A 661 7.42 3.72 -105.38
CA VAL A 661 6.68 3.43 -106.62
C VAL A 661 6.48 4.73 -107.41
N GLN A 662 6.14 5.83 -106.73
CA GLN A 662 6.00 7.14 -107.37
C GLN A 662 7.34 7.59 -107.96
N MET A 663 8.45 7.46 -107.23
CA MET A 663 9.78 7.73 -107.77
C MET A 663 10.11 6.83 -108.97
N MET A 664 9.76 5.54 -108.95
CA MET A 664 9.94 4.64 -110.10
C MET A 664 9.09 5.04 -111.31
N ILE A 665 7.83 5.43 -111.09
CA ILE A 665 6.94 5.97 -112.13
C ILE A 665 7.57 7.23 -112.74
N ASP A 666 8.07 8.14 -111.89
CA ASP A 666 8.71 9.37 -112.32
C ASP A 666 10.04 9.09 -113.05
N GLN A 667 10.80 8.07 -112.64
CA GLN A 667 12.06 7.66 -113.28
C GLN A 667 11.84 6.95 -114.63
N ALA A 668 10.80 6.12 -114.73
CA ALA A 668 10.37 5.48 -115.98
C ALA A 668 9.86 6.53 -116.97
N ALA A 669 9.03 7.47 -116.52
CA ALA A 669 8.59 8.61 -117.32
C ALA A 669 9.76 9.55 -117.73
N GLY A 670 10.86 9.56 -116.95
CA GLY A 670 12.08 10.29 -117.26
C GLY A 670 12.99 9.61 -118.30
N ASN A 671 13.06 8.28 -118.33
CA ASN A 671 13.89 7.53 -119.29
C ASN A 671 13.33 7.51 -120.72
N ASP A 672 12.02 7.70 -120.89
CA ASP A 672 11.40 7.89 -122.21
C ASP A 672 11.72 9.26 -122.85
N LYS A 673 12.43 10.15 -122.14
CA LYS A 673 12.93 11.44 -122.70
C LYS A 673 14.34 11.36 -123.31
N LYS A 674 14.96 10.17 -123.40
CA LYS A 674 16.25 9.95 -124.10
C LYS A 674 16.19 8.73 -125.04
N LYS A 675 15.42 8.82 -126.11
CA LYS A 675 15.68 8.13 -127.37
C LYS A 675 15.11 8.90 -128.54
#